data_AF-A0A7S3KWL4-F1
#
_entry.id   AF-A0A7S3KWL4-F1
#
_cell.length_a   1.000
_cell.length_b   1.000
_cell.length_c   1.000
_cell.angle_alpha   90.00
_cell.angle_beta   90.00
_cell.angle_gamma   90.00
#
_symmetry.space_group_name_H-M   'P 1'
#
loop_
_entity.id
_entity.type
_entity.pdbx_description
1 polymer ?
#
loop_
_entity_poly.entity_id
_entity_poly.type
_entity_poly.pdbx_seq_one_letter_code
_entity_poly.pdbx_strand_id
1 'polypeptide(L)'
;TVPPRETKENHHPTRLRPFLLAAPLQRSCTICCEHNRSLTMMISSVESVRLVLLACLLVAAPSLVKSQTDAPSSSPSFAPSSAPSTAPSSAPSLAPSSAPSSAPSAFDENFTTEPFGSVPTPGPTPGPTTPVPTSRITTSDCTVEALIECENNFGVMCSELEAPDPVCGTGALSVVSFTYDASSTCEDSLNSQDDVFESGDSMTPSCTQSGRTLPSLVQVSCETWPTGEPLNVTIVSGKSEDGYLSDGGEFKVEQELESDSDVLPSVMKCEVSMRSGLPLQTLLISTEDPFYLKERYGAFLVQSCDDQVCLQQIEYTYYVTNSGEREYQLTEVLRDNDLAENPIEDIVEDLDFPEGQGFRNILFSGETVSVTETYTLDICQPARIVFEATIEADADDGACKGNYTYFEEFVTPTCIVEVDVECTYETPSGAKESCSTLVAPGSPNSPPQGTCYCAESNCLKSMSFDVTGSQCADDGPTDNSRLSCTDFMRGPTIQGQVYVMITASNGKMYYNSMASIGDTITIDSDECLSRDVSVYTASDEVFSMLYQSTSILHSCNKTSGGIELNTPYGGVTFSGYTCRDGTGPTTEPICKQDITYTGCGRNRGLVPTDISGLSLEIDGEDISILDVNTAPLPTGGVYCASKTVEIDLCEDKTFETTVRIDAGQNNKTCEDEKDYSFQIGTSSPTPAPTGRTTTRTEAPTSRTTSTPKPPTPTKGKGKGKGKGKGGKGTGRWRKRGKGRRMSKKKKAKGYVSKGYVSKGYVVRKGGKGGMSKKKKA
;
A
#
# COMPACT_ATOMS: atom_id res chain seq x y z
N THR A 1 -42.61 -51.59 2.59
CA THR A 1 -42.96 -52.94 2.08
C THR A 1 -44.36 -52.88 1.49
N VAL A 2 -44.68 -53.74 0.51
CA VAL A 2 -45.91 -53.73 -0.34
C VAL A 2 -45.88 -52.67 -1.46
N PRO A 3 -46.32 -52.98 -2.72
CA PRO A 3 -45.96 -52.18 -3.91
C PRO A 3 -47.19 -51.73 -4.78
N PRO A 4 -47.35 -52.01 -6.11
CA PRO A 4 -47.27 -50.96 -7.14
C PRO A 4 -48.45 -50.92 -8.15
N ARG A 5 -48.41 -50.01 -9.14
CA ARG A 5 -48.89 -50.31 -10.52
C ARG A 5 -48.43 -49.33 -11.62
N GLU A 6 -48.26 -49.88 -12.83
CA GLU A 6 -47.91 -49.20 -14.10
C GLU A 6 -49.18 -48.83 -14.90
N THR A 7 -49.14 -47.88 -15.85
CA THR A 7 -48.86 -48.04 -17.30
C THR A 7 -49.18 -46.67 -17.98
N LYS A 8 -48.78 -46.25 -19.20
CA LYS A 8 -48.21 -46.82 -20.46
C LYS A 8 -47.48 -45.65 -21.18
N GLU A 9 -46.35 -45.79 -21.90
CA GLU A 9 -46.22 -46.13 -23.35
C GLU A 9 -47.24 -45.44 -24.30
N ASN A 10 -46.94 -44.91 -25.49
CA ASN A 10 -45.74 -44.83 -26.37
C ASN A 10 -46.02 -43.74 -27.47
N HIS A 11 -45.16 -43.28 -28.41
CA HIS A 11 -43.81 -43.64 -28.90
C HIS A 11 -43.10 -42.42 -29.59
N HIS A 12 -42.02 -42.67 -30.36
CA HIS A 12 -41.30 -41.73 -31.26
C HIS A 12 -41.31 -42.28 -32.73
N PRO A 13 -40.57 -41.80 -33.77
CA PRO A 13 -39.54 -40.74 -33.91
C PRO A 13 -40.06 -39.56 -34.82
N THR A 14 -39.39 -38.82 -35.75
CA THR A 14 -38.09 -38.89 -36.48
C THR A 14 -37.56 -37.48 -36.94
N ARG A 15 -37.09 -37.28 -38.20
CA ARG A 15 -36.42 -36.06 -38.74
C ARG A 15 -36.65 -35.85 -40.25
N LEU A 16 -36.51 -34.60 -40.73
CA LEU A 16 -35.61 -34.19 -41.84
C LEU A 16 -35.53 -32.64 -41.98
N ARG A 17 -34.54 -32.11 -42.74
CA ARG A 17 -34.25 -30.67 -43.05
C ARG A 17 -34.44 -30.40 -44.58
N PRO A 18 -33.98 -29.30 -45.26
CA PRO A 18 -33.43 -27.96 -44.89
C PRO A 18 -33.99 -26.75 -45.75
N PHE A 19 -33.21 -25.65 -45.90
CA PHE A 19 -33.33 -24.41 -46.75
C PHE A 19 -34.03 -23.16 -46.14
N LEU A 20 -33.66 -21.89 -46.42
CA LEU A 20 -32.36 -21.16 -46.63
C LEU A 20 -32.65 -19.62 -46.73
N LEU A 21 -31.75 -18.73 -46.25
CA LEU A 21 -31.60 -17.28 -46.59
C LEU A 21 -32.80 -16.32 -46.28
N ALA A 22 -32.73 -15.04 -45.88
CA ALA A 22 -31.74 -13.96 -46.07
C ALA A 22 -32.01 -12.70 -45.19
N ALA A 23 -30.96 -11.93 -44.89
CA ALA A 23 -30.93 -10.44 -44.76
C ALA A 23 -31.65 -9.74 -43.55
N PRO A 24 -31.36 -8.44 -43.27
CA PRO A 24 -31.41 -7.90 -41.90
C PRO A 24 -32.60 -6.99 -41.55
N LEU A 25 -32.82 -6.81 -40.24
CA LEU A 25 -33.80 -5.89 -39.64
C LEU A 25 -33.24 -4.46 -39.49
N GLN A 26 -33.78 -3.51 -40.24
CA GLN A 26 -33.82 -2.11 -39.78
C GLN A 26 -34.97 -1.96 -38.76
N ARG A 27 -34.68 -1.43 -37.57
CA ARG A 27 -35.70 -1.07 -36.57
C ARG A 27 -36.02 0.42 -36.67
N SER A 28 -37.18 0.76 -37.22
CA SER A 28 -37.79 2.09 -37.07
C SER A 28 -38.65 2.13 -35.80
N CYS A 29 -38.38 3.05 -34.89
CA CYS A 29 -39.26 3.29 -33.73
C CYS A 29 -40.51 4.06 -34.16
N THR A 30 -41.67 3.41 -34.07
CA THR A 30 -42.99 4.04 -34.23
C THR A 30 -43.56 4.35 -32.86
N ILE A 31 -43.67 5.64 -32.51
CA ILE A 31 -44.43 6.08 -31.34
C ILE A 31 -45.88 6.32 -31.76
N CYS A 32 -46.82 5.64 -31.11
CA CYS A 32 -48.25 5.78 -31.36
C CYS A 32 -48.89 6.73 -30.35
N CYS A 33 -49.43 7.85 -30.83
CA CYS A 33 -50.47 8.61 -30.14
C CYS A 33 -51.68 8.74 -31.06
N GLU A 34 -52.89 8.72 -30.51
CA GLU A 34 -54.12 8.56 -31.27
C GLU A 34 -54.72 9.86 -31.83
N HIS A 35 -55.75 9.68 -32.67
CA HIS A 35 -56.77 10.68 -33.01
C HIS A 35 -56.39 11.86 -33.94
N ASN A 36 -56.33 11.49 -35.23
CA ASN A 36 -57.24 12.00 -36.28
C ASN A 36 -56.70 13.04 -37.29
N ARG A 37 -57.09 12.81 -38.56
CA ARG A 37 -56.82 13.57 -39.81
C ARG A 37 -55.36 13.63 -40.30
N SER A 38 -55.15 12.94 -41.42
CA SER A 38 -53.92 12.97 -42.23
C SER A 38 -53.66 14.35 -42.85
N LEU A 39 -52.39 14.77 -42.83
CA LEU A 39 -51.86 15.85 -43.67
C LEU A 39 -50.45 15.47 -44.18
N THR A 40 -50.37 14.83 -45.34
CA THR A 40 -49.09 14.35 -45.90
C THR A 40 -48.31 15.49 -46.55
N MET A 41 -47.39 16.13 -45.81
CA MET A 41 -46.36 17.00 -46.39
C MET A 41 -45.03 16.26 -46.49
N MET A 42 -44.43 16.22 -47.69
CA MET A 42 -43.02 15.87 -47.85
C MET A 42 -42.16 17.08 -47.48
N ILE A 43 -41.20 16.89 -46.59
CA ILE A 43 -40.19 17.89 -46.21
C ILE A 43 -38.82 17.26 -46.48
N SER A 44 -38.02 17.88 -47.34
CA SER A 44 -36.76 17.31 -47.86
C SER A 44 -35.50 18.02 -47.33
N SER A 45 -35.56 18.60 -46.12
CA SER A 45 -34.41 19.21 -45.44
C SER A 45 -34.49 18.99 -43.92
N VAL A 46 -33.31 18.82 -43.30
CA VAL A 46 -33.16 18.56 -41.86
C VAL A 46 -33.40 19.82 -41.02
N GLU A 47 -33.16 21.02 -41.57
CA GLU A 47 -33.28 22.28 -40.84
C GLU A 47 -34.71 22.60 -40.39
N SER A 48 -35.71 22.18 -41.16
CA SER A 48 -37.13 22.46 -40.87
C SER A 48 -37.64 21.79 -39.60
N VAL A 49 -36.98 20.74 -39.10
CA VAL A 49 -37.40 20.00 -37.89
C VAL A 49 -37.22 20.83 -36.62
N ARG A 50 -36.17 21.66 -36.54
CA ARG A 50 -35.90 22.50 -35.36
C ARG A 50 -36.96 23.58 -35.12
N LEU A 51 -37.57 24.12 -36.18
CA LEU A 51 -38.57 25.18 -36.07
C LEU A 51 -39.92 24.68 -35.52
N VAL A 52 -40.31 23.44 -35.86
CA VAL A 52 -41.57 22.84 -35.40
C VAL A 52 -41.51 22.47 -33.92
N LEU A 53 -40.36 21.98 -33.45
CA LEU A 53 -40.16 21.60 -32.04
C LEU A 53 -40.21 22.79 -31.08
N LEU A 54 -39.72 23.97 -31.50
CA LEU A 54 -39.84 25.21 -30.71
C LEU A 54 -41.30 25.70 -30.56
N ALA A 55 -42.16 25.44 -31.55
CA ALA A 55 -43.53 25.97 -31.57
C ALA A 55 -44.47 25.28 -30.56
N CYS A 56 -44.20 24.03 -30.17
CA CYS A 56 -45.08 23.27 -29.27
C CYS A 56 -44.89 23.58 -27.78
N LEU A 57 -43.80 24.24 -27.38
CA LEU A 57 -43.42 24.42 -25.96
C LEU A 57 -44.02 25.66 -25.28
N LEU A 58 -44.80 26.49 -25.99
CA LEU A 58 -45.22 27.83 -25.53
C LEU A 58 -46.71 28.00 -25.17
N VAL A 59 -47.51 26.93 -25.11
CA VAL A 59 -48.96 27.03 -24.84
C VAL A 59 -49.46 25.99 -23.83
N ALA A 60 -49.24 26.25 -22.53
CA ALA A 60 -49.97 25.58 -21.44
C ALA A 60 -49.96 26.40 -20.14
N ALA A 61 -50.97 27.24 -19.92
CA ALA A 61 -51.23 27.87 -18.62
C ALA A 61 -52.75 28.04 -18.39
N PRO A 62 -53.30 27.47 -17.31
CA PRO A 62 -54.59 27.84 -16.75
C PRO A 62 -54.47 28.34 -15.29
N SER A 63 -55.45 29.13 -14.84
CA SER A 63 -55.33 29.91 -13.59
C SER A 63 -56.54 29.77 -12.65
N LEU A 64 -56.30 30.06 -11.37
CA LEU A 64 -57.25 30.52 -10.33
C LEU A 64 -58.23 29.52 -9.62
N VAL A 65 -58.12 29.52 -8.28
CA VAL A 65 -59.19 29.88 -7.27
C VAL A 65 -59.85 28.81 -6.36
N LYS A 66 -59.62 29.00 -5.03
CA LYS A 66 -60.43 28.67 -3.82
C LYS A 66 -60.64 27.20 -3.40
N SER A 67 -60.78 26.85 -2.10
CA SER A 67 -60.73 27.66 -0.85
C SER A 67 -60.58 26.81 0.45
N GLN A 68 -60.08 27.47 1.51
CA GLN A 68 -60.44 27.33 2.95
C GLN A 68 -59.91 26.14 3.80
N THR A 69 -59.17 26.51 4.87
CA THR A 69 -59.23 26.06 6.30
C THR A 69 -59.23 24.55 6.64
N ASP A 70 -58.48 24.05 7.65
CA ASP A 70 -58.09 24.63 8.96
C ASP A 70 -56.71 24.16 9.48
N ALA A 71 -56.27 24.70 10.63
CA ALA A 71 -55.13 24.24 11.45
C ALA A 71 -55.63 23.40 12.67
N PRO A 72 -54.80 22.69 13.48
CA PRO A 72 -53.68 23.30 14.24
C PRO A 72 -52.40 22.45 14.43
N SER A 73 -51.41 23.12 15.02
CA SER A 73 -50.10 22.68 15.53
C SER A 73 -49.97 21.28 16.17
N SER A 74 -48.80 20.67 15.99
CA SER A 74 -47.94 20.30 17.13
C SER A 74 -46.47 20.17 16.73
N SER A 75 -45.56 20.78 17.50
CA SER A 75 -44.11 20.67 17.35
C SER A 75 -43.46 20.55 18.73
N PRO A 76 -42.57 19.56 18.97
CA PRO A 76 -41.87 19.43 20.25
C PRO A 76 -40.47 20.05 20.17
N SER A 77 -40.20 21.09 20.96
CA SER A 77 -38.86 21.60 21.19
C SER A 77 -38.22 20.93 22.40
N PHE A 78 -36.98 20.45 22.25
CA PHE A 78 -36.14 20.10 23.39
C PHE A 78 -34.69 20.52 23.15
N ALA A 79 -34.25 21.46 23.97
CA ALA A 79 -32.85 21.70 24.29
C ALA A 79 -32.71 21.67 25.82
N PRO A 80 -31.56 21.24 26.34
CA PRO A 80 -31.01 21.91 27.51
C PRO A 80 -29.53 22.27 27.29
N SER A 81 -29.19 23.52 27.56
CA SER A 81 -27.79 23.96 27.64
C SER A 81 -27.22 23.66 29.03
N SER A 82 -25.94 23.29 29.10
CA SER A 82 -25.11 23.33 30.33
C SER A 82 -23.63 23.26 29.96
N ALA A 83 -22.93 24.39 30.08
CA ALA A 83 -21.47 24.39 30.11
C ALA A 83 -20.97 24.05 31.52
N PRO A 84 -19.70 23.63 31.64
CA PRO A 84 -18.84 24.18 32.67
C PRO A 84 -17.52 24.69 32.06
N SER A 85 -17.16 25.92 32.37
CA SER A 85 -15.86 26.50 32.05
C SER A 85 -14.85 26.21 33.16
N THR A 86 -13.63 25.79 32.79
CA THR A 86 -12.39 26.09 33.53
C THR A 86 -11.19 25.86 32.63
N ALA A 87 -10.47 26.94 32.29
CA ALA A 87 -9.13 26.85 31.69
C ALA A 87 -8.06 27.09 32.79
N PRO A 88 -6.97 26.29 32.84
CA PRO A 88 -5.80 26.59 33.65
C PRO A 88 -4.72 27.29 32.79
N SER A 89 -4.50 28.58 33.02
CA SER A 89 -3.38 29.31 32.44
C SER A 89 -2.07 28.97 33.16
N SER A 90 -1.05 28.53 32.42
CA SER A 90 0.32 28.32 32.93
C SER A 90 1.36 28.47 31.83
N ALA A 91 1.85 29.70 31.61
CA ALA A 91 3.04 29.94 30.79
C ALA A 91 4.29 29.99 31.69
N PRO A 92 5.31 29.12 31.47
CA PRO A 92 6.59 29.22 32.14
C PRO A 92 7.58 30.00 31.28
N SER A 93 7.69 31.31 31.52
CA SER A 93 8.89 32.05 31.08
C SER A 93 10.09 31.63 31.95
N LEU A 94 11.24 31.36 31.33
CA LEU A 94 12.59 31.71 31.81
C LEU A 94 13.66 31.11 30.90
N ALA A 95 14.53 31.97 30.35
CA ALA A 95 15.81 31.54 29.77
C ALA A 95 16.91 31.62 30.84
N PRO A 96 17.84 30.64 30.89
CA PRO A 96 19.16 30.82 31.46
C PRO A 96 20.23 30.83 30.35
N SER A 97 21.14 31.80 30.42
CA SER A 97 22.32 31.87 29.56
C SER A 97 23.55 31.22 30.22
N SER A 98 24.66 31.19 29.48
CA SER A 98 26.04 30.92 29.93
C SER A 98 26.47 29.44 29.97
N ALA A 99 27.64 29.18 29.38
CA ALA A 99 28.33 27.89 29.38
C ALA A 99 29.06 27.60 30.71
N PRO A 100 29.55 26.36 30.87
CA PRO A 100 30.84 26.11 31.51
C PRO A 100 31.84 25.49 30.52
N SER A 101 33.07 25.99 30.52
CA SER A 101 34.21 25.37 29.86
C SER A 101 34.93 24.38 30.79
N SER A 102 35.36 23.24 30.27
CA SER A 102 36.54 22.48 30.75
C SER A 102 36.90 21.36 29.77
N ALA A 103 38.21 21.16 29.56
CA ALA A 103 38.76 19.99 28.85
C ALA A 103 38.89 18.78 29.81
N PRO A 104 39.35 17.62 29.32
CA PRO A 104 40.77 17.34 29.51
C PRO A 104 41.49 16.67 28.32
N SER A 105 42.82 16.76 28.34
CA SER A 105 43.86 15.96 27.65
C SER A 105 43.40 14.89 26.63
N ALA A 106 43.72 15.03 25.34
CA ALA A 106 45.07 14.88 24.76
C ALA A 106 45.65 13.46 24.82
N PHE A 107 45.78 12.84 23.66
CA PHE A 107 46.63 11.68 23.39
C PHE A 107 47.33 11.90 22.04
N ASP A 108 48.65 12.05 22.06
CA ASP A 108 49.48 12.06 20.86
C ASP A 108 49.86 10.60 20.52
N GLU A 109 49.51 10.10 19.33
CA GLU A 109 50.35 9.10 18.64
C GLU A 109 50.58 9.49 17.18
N ASN A 110 51.75 10.10 16.98
CA ASN A 110 52.35 10.42 15.70
C ASN A 110 52.52 9.17 14.82
N PHE A 111 51.95 9.19 13.61
CA PHE A 111 52.38 8.33 12.50
C PHE A 111 52.82 9.15 11.28
N THR A 112 54.09 8.93 10.91
CA THR A 112 54.83 9.72 9.93
C THR A 112 54.40 9.41 8.50
N THR A 113 54.22 10.44 7.67
CA THR A 113 53.98 10.31 6.23
C THR A 113 55.30 10.12 5.47
N GLU A 114 55.44 9.01 4.75
CA GLU A 114 56.53 8.74 3.78
C GLU A 114 55.93 8.32 2.42
N PRO A 115 56.64 8.49 1.28
CA PRO A 115 56.00 8.73 -0.01
C PRO A 115 55.71 7.48 -0.87
N PHE A 116 54.84 7.70 -1.86
CA PHE A 116 54.35 6.70 -2.82
C PHE A 116 55.45 5.93 -3.57
N GLY A 117 55.43 4.59 -3.44
CA GLY A 117 56.20 3.64 -4.24
C GLY A 117 55.41 3.09 -5.44
N SER A 118 56.11 2.76 -6.52
CA SER A 118 55.54 2.40 -7.84
C SER A 118 54.76 1.08 -7.90
N VAL A 119 53.66 1.10 -8.67
CA VAL A 119 52.79 -0.04 -9.03
C VAL A 119 53.52 -1.13 -9.87
N PRO A 120 53.34 -2.43 -9.56
CA PRO A 120 53.54 -3.53 -10.49
C PRO A 120 52.22 -4.11 -11.05
N THR A 121 52.28 -4.70 -12.24
CA THR A 121 51.14 -5.28 -13.00
C THR A 121 50.52 -6.51 -12.31
N PRO A 122 49.18 -6.70 -12.33
CA PRO A 122 48.54 -7.90 -11.78
C PRO A 122 48.86 -9.17 -12.60
N GLY A 123 49.16 -10.25 -11.89
CA GLY A 123 49.18 -11.62 -12.42
C GLY A 123 47.80 -12.29 -12.37
N PRO A 124 47.65 -13.52 -12.91
CA PRO A 124 46.36 -14.20 -12.98
C PRO A 124 45.81 -14.60 -11.61
N THR A 125 44.51 -14.40 -11.43
CA THR A 125 43.74 -14.66 -10.21
C THR A 125 43.73 -16.15 -9.84
N PRO A 126 44.13 -16.54 -8.59
CA PRO A 126 43.83 -17.86 -8.04
C PRO A 126 42.33 -18.04 -7.77
N GLY A 127 41.84 -19.28 -7.74
CA GLY A 127 40.45 -19.60 -7.39
C GLY A 127 40.10 -19.32 -5.92
N PRO A 128 38.81 -19.40 -5.55
CA PRO A 128 38.37 -19.22 -4.16
C PRO A 128 39.11 -20.20 -3.25
N THR A 129 39.67 -19.67 -2.16
CA THR A 129 40.46 -20.46 -1.20
C THR A 129 39.61 -20.70 0.04
N THR A 130 39.12 -21.93 0.21
CA THR A 130 38.37 -22.36 1.39
C THR A 130 39.17 -22.09 2.67
N PRO A 131 38.59 -21.50 3.72
CA PRO A 131 39.31 -21.23 4.96
C PRO A 131 39.60 -22.55 5.70
N VAL A 132 40.86 -23.00 5.69
CA VAL A 132 41.28 -24.22 6.41
C VAL A 132 41.47 -23.92 7.91
N PRO A 133 40.64 -24.48 8.81
CA PRO A 133 40.82 -24.29 10.25
C PRO A 133 42.10 -25.00 10.72
N THR A 134 42.95 -24.28 11.46
CA THR A 134 44.27 -24.79 11.83
C THR A 134 44.33 -25.28 13.29
N SER A 135 44.81 -26.52 13.45
CA SER A 135 45.36 -27.15 14.66
C SER A 135 44.41 -27.57 15.81
N ARG A 136 44.31 -28.90 15.97
CA ARG A 136 44.41 -29.58 17.26
C ARG A 136 45.41 -30.74 17.14
N ILE A 137 46.12 -31.04 18.22
CA ILE A 137 46.79 -32.34 18.42
C ILE A 137 46.10 -32.97 19.63
N THR A 138 45.20 -33.91 19.36
CA THR A 138 44.51 -34.72 20.37
C THR A 138 45.13 -36.10 20.43
N THR A 139 45.34 -36.64 21.64
CA THR A 139 46.01 -37.93 21.86
C THR A 139 45.02 -39.10 21.74
N SER A 140 44.30 -39.14 20.63
CA SER A 140 43.28 -40.13 20.29
C SER A 140 43.24 -40.29 18.78
N ASP A 141 43.49 -41.51 18.27
CA ASP A 141 43.64 -41.78 16.82
C ASP A 141 42.31 -41.68 16.04
N CYS A 142 41.22 -41.36 16.74
CA CYS A 142 39.89 -41.14 16.19
C CYS A 142 39.67 -39.64 15.96
N THR A 143 39.56 -39.24 14.69
CA THR A 143 39.17 -37.89 14.27
C THR A 143 37.99 -38.03 13.33
N VAL A 144 36.81 -37.60 13.78
CA VAL A 144 35.66 -37.38 12.90
C VAL A 144 35.87 -36.04 12.19
N GLU A 145 35.53 -35.96 10.91
CA GLU A 145 35.46 -34.73 10.13
C GLU A 145 34.07 -34.62 9.49
N ALA A 146 33.54 -33.42 9.31
CA ALA A 146 32.24 -33.22 8.69
C ALA A 146 32.21 -31.99 7.78
N LEU A 147 31.59 -32.16 6.62
CA LEU A 147 31.13 -31.10 5.73
C LEU A 147 29.60 -31.09 5.77
N ILE A 148 29.01 -29.90 5.77
CA ILE A 148 27.55 -29.71 5.69
C ILE A 148 27.27 -28.97 4.40
N GLU A 149 26.53 -29.62 3.50
CA GLU A 149 25.96 -28.98 2.30
C GLU A 149 24.46 -28.79 2.51
N CYS A 150 23.87 -27.83 1.80
CA CYS A 150 22.53 -27.32 2.05
C CYS A 150 21.93 -26.87 0.72
N GLU A 151 20.89 -27.55 0.24
CA GLU A 151 20.16 -27.18 -0.98
C GLU A 151 18.65 -27.21 -0.76
N ASN A 152 17.89 -26.38 -1.49
CA ASN A 152 16.43 -26.49 -1.48
C ASN A 152 15.94 -27.62 -2.41
N ASN A 153 14.65 -27.92 -2.35
CA ASN A 153 13.95 -28.88 -3.21
C ASN A 153 14.00 -28.56 -4.74
N PHE A 154 14.66 -27.49 -5.16
CA PHE A 154 14.95 -27.14 -6.55
C PHE A 154 16.44 -27.30 -6.94
N GLY A 155 17.32 -27.65 -6.00
CA GLY A 155 18.76 -27.78 -6.20
C GLY A 155 19.51 -26.44 -6.16
N VAL A 156 18.96 -25.43 -5.48
CA VAL A 156 19.62 -24.14 -5.21
C VAL A 156 20.31 -24.21 -3.85
N MET A 157 21.61 -23.90 -3.81
CA MET A 157 22.42 -23.91 -2.58
C MET A 157 21.94 -22.83 -1.60
N CYS A 158 22.04 -23.07 -0.30
CA CYS A 158 21.52 -22.15 0.71
C CYS A 158 22.19 -20.77 0.73
N SER A 159 23.47 -20.70 0.33
CA SER A 159 24.21 -19.44 0.11
C SER A 159 23.78 -18.70 -1.18
N GLU A 160 22.97 -19.32 -2.04
CA GLU A 160 22.37 -18.75 -3.25
C GLU A 160 20.84 -18.54 -3.10
N LEU A 161 20.27 -18.76 -1.91
CA LEU A 161 18.85 -18.50 -1.65
C LEU A 161 18.57 -17.00 -1.46
N GLU A 162 18.07 -16.38 -2.52
CA GLU A 162 17.44 -15.07 -2.47
C GLU A 162 15.97 -15.21 -1.98
N ALA A 163 15.52 -14.30 -1.12
CA ALA A 163 14.10 -14.19 -0.79
C ALA A 163 13.31 -13.87 -2.08
N PRO A 164 12.10 -14.43 -2.28
CA PRO A 164 11.25 -14.04 -3.40
C PRO A 164 10.92 -12.54 -3.31
N ASP A 165 10.53 -11.95 -4.44
CA ASP A 165 9.89 -10.63 -4.41
C ASP A 165 8.71 -10.69 -3.43
N PRO A 166 8.66 -9.83 -2.40
CA PRO A 166 7.57 -9.84 -1.44
C PRO A 166 6.24 -9.39 -2.03
N VAL A 167 6.23 -8.83 -3.25
CA VAL A 167 5.02 -8.47 -3.98
C VAL A 167 4.55 -9.63 -4.85
N CYS A 168 3.45 -10.24 -4.45
CA CYS A 168 2.73 -11.24 -5.23
C CYS A 168 2.14 -10.63 -6.50
N GLY A 169 2.55 -11.15 -7.65
CA GLY A 169 1.84 -11.00 -8.92
C GLY A 169 1.54 -9.55 -9.34
N THR A 170 2.43 -8.94 -10.13
CA THR A 170 2.15 -7.70 -10.88
C THR A 170 1.20 -7.95 -12.07
N GLY A 171 0.17 -8.76 -11.85
CA GLY A 171 -0.66 -9.41 -12.87
C GLY A 171 -1.60 -10.44 -12.23
N ALA A 172 -2.47 -11.04 -13.03
CA ALA A 172 -3.58 -11.86 -12.53
C ALA A 172 -3.10 -13.19 -11.89
N LEU A 173 -3.27 -13.31 -10.58
CA LEU A 173 -2.87 -14.47 -9.77
C LEU A 173 -3.65 -15.74 -10.13
N SER A 174 -2.99 -16.90 -10.07
CA SER A 174 -3.59 -18.23 -10.31
C SER A 174 -3.87 -19.01 -9.03
N VAL A 175 -2.97 -18.90 -8.03
CA VAL A 175 -3.07 -19.60 -6.75
C VAL A 175 -2.47 -18.76 -5.63
N VAL A 176 -3.11 -18.78 -4.46
CA VAL A 176 -2.60 -18.15 -3.23
C VAL A 176 -2.68 -19.14 -2.07
N SER A 177 -1.64 -19.16 -1.24
CA SER A 177 -1.51 -20.06 -0.07
C SER A 177 -1.50 -19.24 1.22
N PHE A 178 -2.29 -19.66 2.20
CA PHE A 178 -2.40 -19.01 3.50
C PHE A 178 -2.14 -19.99 4.64
N THR A 179 -1.54 -19.51 5.73
CA THR A 179 -1.63 -20.16 7.05
C THR A 179 -2.83 -19.59 7.82
N TYR A 180 -3.56 -20.47 8.51
CA TYR A 180 -4.58 -20.07 9.47
C TYR A 180 -3.99 -19.87 10.88
N ASP A 181 -4.31 -18.74 11.48
CA ASP A 181 -3.89 -18.32 12.81
C ASP A 181 -5.13 -18.07 13.69
N ALA A 182 -5.35 -18.93 14.69
CA ALA A 182 -6.51 -18.86 15.58
C ALA A 182 -6.41 -17.75 16.64
N SER A 183 -5.25 -17.09 16.78
CA SER A 183 -5.04 -15.99 17.72
C SER A 183 -5.50 -14.64 17.18
N SER A 184 -5.46 -14.46 15.86
CA SER A 184 -5.77 -13.20 15.19
C SER A 184 -7.27 -12.90 15.03
N THR A 185 -7.54 -11.62 14.79
CA THR A 185 -8.85 -10.99 14.67
C THR A 185 -8.93 -10.14 13.40
N CYS A 186 -10.08 -9.53 13.12
CA CYS A 186 -10.16 -8.50 12.08
C CYS A 186 -9.46 -7.18 12.44
N GLU A 187 -9.07 -6.95 13.69
CA GLU A 187 -8.26 -5.78 14.09
C GLU A 187 -6.77 -5.99 13.75
N ASP A 188 -6.36 -7.25 13.48
CA ASP A 188 -5.03 -7.63 12.99
C ASP A 188 -4.95 -7.67 11.46
N SER A 189 -6.04 -7.36 10.73
CA SER A 189 -5.99 -7.18 9.28
C SER A 189 -5.09 -6.00 8.93
N LEU A 190 -4.01 -6.23 8.19
CA LEU A 190 -3.14 -5.18 7.65
C LEU A 190 -3.56 -4.76 6.23
N ASN A 191 -4.85 -4.93 5.89
CA ASN A 191 -5.46 -4.70 4.59
C ASN A 191 -4.87 -3.44 3.90
N SER A 192 -3.93 -3.66 2.98
CA SER A 192 -3.43 -2.64 2.04
C SER A 192 -4.54 -2.02 1.19
N GLN A 193 -5.58 -2.80 0.95
CA GLN A 193 -6.59 -2.57 -0.07
C GLN A 193 -7.76 -1.71 0.43
N ASP A 194 -7.80 -1.35 1.72
CA ASP A 194 -8.88 -0.54 2.30
C ASP A 194 -8.83 0.92 1.83
N ASP A 195 -7.62 1.46 1.61
CA ASP A 195 -7.38 2.88 1.28
C ASP A 195 -7.76 3.26 -0.18
N VAL A 196 -8.01 2.28 -1.06
CA VAL A 196 -8.20 2.50 -2.52
C VAL A 196 -9.66 2.87 -2.91
N PHE A 197 -10.64 2.60 -2.04
CA PHE A 197 -12.06 2.47 -2.46
C PHE A 197 -13.09 3.32 -1.69
N GLU A 198 -12.78 4.57 -1.31
CA GLU A 198 -13.77 5.50 -0.72
C GLU A 198 -14.96 5.87 -1.64
N SER A 199 -14.89 5.57 -2.95
CA SER A 199 -15.83 6.07 -3.98
C SER A 199 -17.22 5.38 -4.04
N GLY A 200 -17.83 5.10 -2.90
CA GLY A 200 -19.29 5.03 -2.69
C GLY A 200 -20.08 3.83 -3.23
N ASP A 201 -19.69 3.24 -4.37
CA ASP A 201 -20.40 2.15 -5.07
C ASP A 201 -19.53 0.89 -5.28
N SER A 202 -18.25 0.89 -4.86
CA SER A 202 -17.29 -0.19 -5.11
C SER A 202 -17.16 -1.22 -3.98
N MET A 203 -16.57 -2.38 -4.29
CA MET A 203 -16.45 -3.53 -3.40
C MET A 203 -15.17 -3.44 -2.55
N THR A 204 -15.20 -2.67 -1.47
CA THR A 204 -14.10 -2.62 -0.50
C THR A 204 -13.76 -4.01 0.06
N PRO A 205 -12.48 -4.41 0.01
CA PRO A 205 -11.95 -5.48 0.86
C PRO A 205 -12.29 -5.19 2.34
N SER A 206 -12.50 -6.23 3.11
CA SER A 206 -13.00 -6.08 4.48
C SER A 206 -12.95 -7.39 5.27
N CYS A 207 -12.72 -7.27 6.58
CA CYS A 207 -12.81 -8.36 7.52
C CYS A 207 -13.98 -8.12 8.49
N THR A 208 -14.86 -9.12 8.64
CA THR A 208 -15.96 -9.08 9.61
C THR A 208 -15.89 -10.31 10.53
N GLN A 209 -15.99 -10.11 11.85
CA GLN A 209 -15.85 -11.17 12.86
C GLN A 209 -17.04 -11.21 13.82
N SER A 210 -17.56 -12.41 14.07
CA SER A 210 -18.79 -12.67 14.84
C SER A 210 -18.60 -12.58 16.37
N GLY A 211 -17.74 -11.66 16.84
CA GLY A 211 -17.53 -11.38 18.27
C GLY A 211 -17.02 -12.57 19.09
N ARG A 212 -16.25 -13.48 18.48
CA ARG A 212 -15.71 -14.69 19.11
C ARG A 212 -14.23 -14.86 18.79
N THR A 213 -13.46 -15.31 19.78
CA THR A 213 -12.15 -15.92 19.59
C THR A 213 -12.27 -17.12 18.65
N LEU A 214 -11.33 -17.27 17.73
CA LEU A 214 -11.34 -18.35 16.77
C LEU A 214 -10.89 -19.67 17.44
N PRO A 215 -11.42 -20.84 17.05
CA PRO A 215 -11.01 -22.13 17.60
C PRO A 215 -9.80 -22.68 16.84
N SER A 216 -9.00 -23.53 17.49
CA SER A 216 -7.84 -24.18 16.86
C SER A 216 -8.18 -25.27 15.82
N LEU A 217 -9.45 -25.40 15.43
CA LEU A 217 -9.95 -26.26 14.35
C LEU A 217 -11.13 -25.58 13.63
N VAL A 218 -10.97 -25.26 12.35
CA VAL A 218 -11.95 -24.54 11.52
C VAL A 218 -12.21 -25.23 10.18
N GLN A 219 -13.31 -24.85 9.54
CA GLN A 219 -13.54 -25.07 8.11
C GLN A 219 -13.36 -23.75 7.38
N VAL A 220 -12.54 -23.75 6.33
CA VAL A 220 -12.39 -22.63 5.38
C VAL A 220 -13.13 -22.98 4.10
N SER A 221 -13.80 -21.99 3.51
CA SER A 221 -14.39 -22.05 2.17
C SER A 221 -14.30 -20.68 1.53
N CYS A 222 -13.94 -20.62 0.24
CA CYS A 222 -13.87 -19.38 -0.53
C CYS A 222 -14.77 -19.47 -1.76
N GLU A 223 -15.32 -18.34 -2.18
CA GLU A 223 -16.18 -18.16 -3.35
C GLU A 223 -15.82 -16.88 -4.10
N THR A 224 -16.13 -16.84 -5.40
CA THR A 224 -16.03 -15.63 -6.23
C THR A 224 -17.01 -14.57 -5.73
N TRP A 225 -16.60 -13.31 -5.69
CA TRP A 225 -17.50 -12.20 -5.35
C TRP A 225 -17.75 -11.32 -6.58
N PRO A 226 -19.00 -10.90 -6.86
CA PRO A 226 -20.25 -11.17 -6.15
C PRO A 226 -21.00 -12.42 -6.63
N THR A 227 -20.42 -13.26 -7.49
CA THR A 227 -21.16 -14.34 -8.18
C THR A 227 -21.45 -15.58 -7.32
N GLY A 228 -20.68 -15.85 -6.27
CA GLY A 228 -20.90 -16.98 -5.36
C GLY A 228 -20.58 -18.34 -5.97
N GLU A 229 -19.67 -18.40 -6.94
CA GLU A 229 -19.15 -19.64 -7.51
C GLU A 229 -17.99 -20.12 -6.61
N PRO A 230 -17.94 -21.40 -6.20
CA PRO A 230 -16.93 -21.86 -5.25
C PRO A 230 -15.52 -21.83 -5.86
N LEU A 231 -14.53 -21.47 -5.04
CA LEU A 231 -13.11 -21.66 -5.34
C LEU A 231 -12.63 -22.96 -4.69
N ASN A 232 -11.65 -23.64 -5.28
CA ASN A 232 -11.11 -24.85 -4.67
C ASN A 232 -10.20 -24.49 -3.48
N VAL A 233 -10.44 -25.14 -2.34
CA VAL A 233 -9.71 -24.90 -1.08
C VAL A 233 -8.97 -26.18 -0.67
N THR A 234 -7.68 -26.23 -0.97
CA THR A 234 -6.83 -27.40 -0.76
C THR A 234 -5.97 -27.22 0.49
N ILE A 235 -6.37 -27.86 1.60
CA ILE A 235 -5.54 -27.93 2.82
C ILE A 235 -4.26 -28.72 2.55
N VAL A 236 -3.11 -28.08 2.75
CA VAL A 236 -1.74 -28.62 2.56
C VAL A 236 -1.23 -29.25 3.85
N SER A 237 -1.33 -28.53 4.97
CA SER A 237 -0.83 -28.94 6.29
C SER A 237 -1.87 -28.68 7.39
N GLY A 238 -1.64 -29.16 8.62
CA GLY A 238 -2.61 -29.00 9.72
C GLY A 238 -3.96 -29.72 9.52
N LYS A 239 -4.07 -30.66 8.56
CA LYS A 239 -5.33 -31.33 8.25
C LYS A 239 -5.68 -32.40 9.29
N SER A 240 -6.75 -32.17 10.04
CA SER A 240 -7.30 -33.17 10.98
C SER A 240 -7.91 -34.39 10.26
N GLU A 241 -8.10 -35.51 10.97
CA GLU A 241 -8.73 -36.74 10.43
C GLU A 241 -10.13 -36.50 9.82
N ASP A 242 -10.85 -35.51 10.36
CA ASP A 242 -12.19 -35.09 9.92
C ASP A 242 -12.17 -34.09 8.75
N GLY A 243 -10.99 -33.64 8.30
CA GLY A 243 -10.83 -32.70 7.18
C GLY A 243 -10.84 -31.21 7.53
N TYR A 244 -10.98 -30.85 8.81
CA TYR A 244 -10.84 -29.47 9.30
C TYR A 244 -9.36 -29.04 9.37
N LEU A 245 -9.12 -27.75 9.16
CA LEU A 245 -7.83 -27.09 9.26
C LEU A 245 -7.50 -26.76 10.73
N SER A 246 -6.30 -27.11 11.20
CA SER A 246 -5.82 -26.69 12.52
C SER A 246 -5.21 -25.29 12.52
N ASP A 247 -5.13 -24.71 13.71
CA ASP A 247 -4.20 -23.61 14.01
C ASP A 247 -2.78 -23.93 13.47
N GLY A 248 -2.13 -22.94 12.86
CA GLY A 248 -0.84 -23.08 12.16
C GLY A 248 -0.89 -23.87 10.83
N GLY A 249 -2.07 -24.37 10.41
CA GLY A 249 -2.21 -25.15 9.18
C GLY A 249 -2.24 -24.28 7.92
N GLU A 250 -1.63 -24.78 6.83
CA GLU A 250 -1.60 -24.16 5.51
C GLU A 250 -2.71 -24.70 4.59
N PHE A 251 -3.33 -23.82 3.80
CA PHE A 251 -4.23 -24.16 2.71
C PHE A 251 -4.01 -23.27 1.48
N LYS A 252 -4.35 -23.77 0.29
CA LYS A 252 -4.32 -23.02 -0.98
C LYS A 252 -5.73 -22.72 -1.47
N VAL A 253 -5.88 -21.59 -2.17
CA VAL A 253 -7.08 -21.19 -2.90
C VAL A 253 -6.71 -21.08 -4.39
N GLU A 254 -7.43 -21.80 -5.24
CA GLU A 254 -7.22 -21.88 -6.69
C GLU A 254 -8.58 -21.92 -7.43
N GLN A 255 -8.63 -21.52 -8.70
CA GLN A 255 -9.86 -21.62 -9.50
C GLN A 255 -10.17 -23.09 -9.87
N GLU A 256 -11.45 -23.48 -9.91
CA GLU A 256 -11.81 -24.85 -10.29
C GLU A 256 -11.60 -25.08 -11.79
N LEU A 257 -10.75 -26.07 -12.14
CA LEU A 257 -10.20 -26.40 -13.47
C LEU A 257 -11.23 -26.72 -14.59
N GLU A 258 -12.52 -26.44 -14.42
CA GLU A 258 -13.52 -26.45 -15.49
C GLU A 258 -13.74 -25.06 -16.14
N SER A 259 -13.12 -23.99 -15.64
CA SER A 259 -13.02 -22.70 -16.34
C SER A 259 -11.94 -22.70 -17.44
N ASP A 260 -12.16 -21.92 -18.52
CA ASP A 260 -11.15 -21.63 -19.56
C ASP A 260 -10.05 -20.64 -19.07
N SER A 261 -10.03 -20.34 -17.76
CA SER A 261 -9.04 -19.52 -17.06
C SER A 261 -8.48 -20.31 -15.87
N ASP A 262 -7.18 -20.15 -15.62
CA ASP A 262 -6.48 -20.59 -14.42
C ASP A 262 -6.23 -19.37 -13.51
N VAL A 263 -7.23 -18.52 -13.27
CA VAL A 263 -7.05 -17.16 -12.71
C VAL A 263 -8.07 -16.85 -11.62
N LEU A 264 -7.60 -16.39 -10.47
CA LEU A 264 -8.43 -16.00 -9.34
C LEU A 264 -9.34 -14.79 -9.68
N PRO A 265 -10.55 -14.72 -9.10
CA PRO A 265 -11.47 -13.61 -9.34
C PRO A 265 -10.98 -12.33 -8.67
N SER A 266 -11.16 -11.20 -9.36
CA SER A 266 -10.83 -9.83 -8.90
C SER A 266 -11.14 -9.55 -7.43
N VAL A 267 -12.23 -10.12 -6.90
CA VAL A 267 -12.49 -10.20 -5.46
C VAL A 267 -12.92 -11.63 -5.12
N MET A 268 -12.30 -12.20 -4.09
CA MET A 268 -12.76 -13.44 -3.47
C MET A 268 -13.34 -13.19 -2.07
N LYS A 269 -14.38 -13.95 -1.73
CA LYS A 269 -15.00 -13.99 -0.42
C LYS A 269 -14.65 -15.30 0.28
N CYS A 270 -13.89 -15.25 1.36
CA CYS A 270 -13.56 -16.40 2.18
C CYS A 270 -14.31 -16.37 3.52
N GLU A 271 -14.73 -17.54 4.01
CA GLU A 271 -15.39 -17.71 5.30
C GLU A 271 -14.63 -18.72 6.17
N VAL A 272 -14.28 -18.29 7.39
CA VAL A 272 -13.81 -19.16 8.47
C VAL A 272 -15.01 -19.54 9.32
N SER A 273 -15.32 -20.83 9.38
CA SER A 273 -16.52 -21.34 10.06
C SER A 273 -16.23 -22.44 11.08
N MET A 274 -17.08 -22.55 12.09
CA MET A 274 -17.06 -23.66 13.05
C MET A 274 -17.45 -24.98 12.35
N ARG A 275 -17.09 -26.12 12.97
CA ARG A 275 -17.58 -27.47 12.62
C ARG A 275 -19.12 -27.62 12.49
N SER A 276 -19.90 -26.65 12.94
CA SER A 276 -21.36 -26.57 12.78
C SER A 276 -21.83 -25.83 11.51
N GLY A 277 -20.92 -25.34 10.66
CA GLY A 277 -21.27 -24.42 9.55
C GLY A 277 -21.76 -23.06 10.03
N LEU A 278 -21.18 -22.54 11.13
CA LEU A 278 -21.48 -21.20 11.65
C LEU A 278 -20.28 -20.28 11.33
N PRO A 279 -20.46 -19.18 10.56
CA PRO A 279 -19.41 -18.20 10.33
C PRO A 279 -18.84 -17.66 11.65
N LEU A 280 -17.52 -17.56 11.70
CA LEU A 280 -16.76 -16.89 12.73
C LEU A 280 -16.15 -15.61 12.20
N GLN A 281 -15.57 -15.67 11.01
CA GLN A 281 -14.97 -14.56 10.30
C GLN A 281 -15.31 -14.67 8.80
N THR A 282 -15.56 -13.54 8.15
CA THR A 282 -15.78 -13.45 6.70
C THR A 282 -14.90 -12.34 6.15
N LEU A 283 -14.18 -12.66 5.09
CA LEU A 283 -13.11 -11.88 4.48
C LEU A 283 -13.47 -11.61 3.02
N LEU A 284 -13.53 -10.34 2.62
CA LEU A 284 -13.44 -9.91 1.22
C LEU A 284 -12.01 -9.48 0.95
N ILE A 285 -11.40 -10.07 -0.07
CA ILE A 285 -9.98 -9.88 -0.43
C ILE A 285 -9.92 -9.58 -1.94
N SER A 286 -9.32 -8.45 -2.31
CA SER A 286 -9.03 -8.11 -3.71
C SER A 286 -7.86 -8.93 -4.24
N THR A 287 -7.89 -9.28 -5.52
CA THR A 287 -6.77 -9.88 -6.26
C THR A 287 -6.38 -9.05 -7.50
N GLU A 288 -6.91 -7.84 -7.64
CA GLU A 288 -6.42 -6.85 -8.62
C GLU A 288 -5.30 -5.99 -8.02
N ASP A 289 -5.31 -5.82 -6.70
CA ASP A 289 -4.25 -5.19 -5.91
C ASP A 289 -3.15 -6.20 -5.57
N PRO A 290 -1.87 -5.76 -5.44
CA PRO A 290 -0.78 -6.63 -5.00
C PRO A 290 -1.07 -7.20 -3.60
N PHE A 291 -0.91 -8.53 -3.45
CA PHE A 291 -0.75 -9.13 -2.12
C PHE A 291 0.71 -8.98 -1.69
N TYR A 292 0.95 -8.73 -0.41
CA TYR A 292 2.30 -8.84 0.14
C TYR A 292 2.50 -10.20 0.84
N LEU A 293 3.65 -10.85 0.62
CA LEU A 293 4.01 -12.07 1.34
C LEU A 293 4.11 -11.78 2.84
N LYS A 294 3.50 -12.65 3.67
CA LYS A 294 3.24 -12.44 5.11
C LYS A 294 2.28 -11.30 5.47
N GLU A 295 1.54 -10.74 4.51
CA GLU A 295 0.40 -9.88 4.83
C GLU A 295 -0.70 -10.69 5.52
N ARG A 296 -1.48 -10.01 6.37
CA ARG A 296 -2.49 -10.61 7.22
C ARG A 296 -3.88 -10.10 6.86
N TYR A 297 -4.74 -11.04 6.46
CA TYR A 297 -6.16 -10.84 6.17
C TYR A 297 -6.95 -11.56 7.26
N GLY A 298 -7.14 -10.88 8.40
CA GLY A 298 -7.72 -11.43 9.61
C GLY A 298 -6.96 -12.66 10.13
N ALA A 299 -7.62 -13.82 10.10
CA ALA A 299 -7.03 -15.09 10.52
C ALA A 299 -6.10 -15.74 9.48
N PHE A 300 -5.94 -15.15 8.29
CA PHE A 300 -5.10 -15.70 7.22
C PHE A 300 -3.80 -14.90 7.06
N LEU A 301 -2.68 -15.60 7.02
CA LEU A 301 -1.35 -15.06 6.75
C LEU A 301 -0.86 -15.58 5.39
N VAL A 302 -0.51 -14.69 4.45
CA VAL A 302 -0.03 -15.09 3.10
C VAL A 302 1.31 -15.82 3.21
N GLN A 303 1.41 -17.01 2.63
CA GLN A 303 2.63 -17.85 2.61
C GLN A 303 3.25 -18.01 1.22
N SER A 304 2.42 -17.97 0.17
CA SER A 304 2.83 -18.19 -1.21
C SER A 304 1.79 -17.63 -2.17
N CYS A 305 2.22 -17.29 -3.38
CA CYS A 305 1.39 -16.80 -4.46
C CYS A 305 2.06 -17.18 -5.79
N ASP A 306 1.32 -17.87 -6.67
CA ASP A 306 1.84 -18.47 -7.90
C ASP A 306 3.14 -19.27 -7.69
N ASP A 307 4.28 -18.81 -8.23
CA ASP A 307 5.61 -19.42 -8.07
C ASP A 307 6.45 -18.82 -6.94
N GLN A 308 6.01 -17.72 -6.31
CA GLN A 308 6.65 -17.15 -5.14
C GLN A 308 6.26 -17.94 -3.87
N VAL A 309 7.26 -18.50 -3.18
CA VAL A 309 7.05 -19.34 -1.99
C VAL A 309 8.06 -18.98 -0.89
N CYS A 310 7.56 -18.49 0.23
CA CYS A 310 8.39 -18.19 1.41
C CYS A 310 8.87 -19.44 2.15
N LEU A 311 8.05 -20.49 2.19
CA LEU A 311 8.36 -21.74 2.87
C LEU A 311 9.08 -22.71 1.93
N GLN A 312 10.41 -22.67 1.94
CA GLN A 312 11.27 -23.58 1.16
C GLN A 312 11.57 -24.84 1.98
N GLN A 313 11.48 -26.02 1.36
CA GLN A 313 12.02 -27.24 1.97
C GLN A 313 13.50 -27.33 1.64
N ILE A 314 14.33 -27.34 2.68
CA ILE A 314 15.79 -27.38 2.60
C ILE A 314 16.25 -28.78 3.00
N GLU A 315 17.09 -29.41 2.19
CA GLU A 315 17.77 -30.68 2.47
C GLU A 315 19.22 -30.38 2.90
N TYR A 316 19.54 -30.74 4.14
CA TYR A 316 20.88 -30.66 4.72
C TYR A 316 21.57 -32.01 4.55
N THR A 317 22.74 -32.02 3.91
CA THR A 317 23.56 -33.23 3.75
C THR A 317 24.84 -33.12 4.57
N TYR A 318 24.94 -33.95 5.61
CA TYR A 318 26.10 -34.06 6.49
C TYR A 318 27.03 -35.17 5.99
N TYR A 319 28.16 -34.80 5.39
CA TYR A 319 29.19 -35.72 4.93
C TYR A 319 30.19 -36.03 6.05
N VAL A 320 29.86 -37.03 6.86
CA VAL A 320 30.68 -37.49 7.99
C VAL A 320 31.82 -38.38 7.48
N THR A 321 33.05 -37.94 7.63
CA THR A 321 34.27 -38.61 7.16
C THR A 321 35.12 -39.07 8.33
N ASN A 322 35.63 -40.30 8.26
CA ASN A 322 36.62 -40.81 9.21
C ASN A 322 38.03 -40.37 8.81
N SER A 323 38.48 -39.27 9.40
CA SER A 323 39.85 -38.73 9.25
C SER A 323 40.83 -39.29 10.31
N GLY A 324 40.45 -40.34 11.04
CA GLY A 324 41.32 -41.13 11.91
C GLY A 324 41.99 -42.31 11.20
N GLU A 325 42.93 -42.99 11.86
CA GLU A 325 43.64 -44.16 11.29
C GLU A 325 42.90 -45.51 11.48
N ARG A 326 41.80 -45.54 12.26
CA ARG A 326 41.12 -46.77 12.69
C ARG A 326 39.64 -46.76 12.29
N GLU A 327 39.02 -47.94 12.23
CA GLU A 327 37.56 -48.04 12.08
C GLU A 327 36.85 -47.56 13.36
N TYR A 328 35.77 -46.79 13.21
CA TYR A 328 34.87 -46.40 14.30
C TYR A 328 33.42 -46.62 13.90
N GLN A 329 32.54 -46.88 14.87
CA GLN A 329 31.10 -46.94 14.67
C GLN A 329 30.47 -45.57 14.96
N LEU A 330 29.92 -44.91 13.95
CA LEU A 330 29.08 -43.72 14.12
C LEU A 330 27.87 -44.07 15.00
N THR A 331 27.61 -43.29 16.05
CA THR A 331 26.56 -43.57 17.05
C THR A 331 25.46 -42.51 17.08
N GLU A 332 25.78 -41.24 16.85
CA GLU A 332 24.84 -40.12 17.03
C GLU A 332 25.21 -38.96 16.08
N VAL A 333 24.21 -38.27 15.52
CA VAL A 333 24.38 -37.05 14.72
C VAL A 333 23.27 -36.09 15.14
N LEU A 334 23.59 -35.30 16.17
CA LEU A 334 22.70 -34.31 16.76
C LEU A 334 22.83 -32.99 16.02
N ARG A 335 21.72 -32.34 15.70
CA ARG A 335 21.70 -30.91 15.36
C ARG A 335 21.22 -30.10 16.55
N ASP A 336 22.09 -29.26 17.11
CA ASP A 336 21.66 -28.18 17.99
C ASP A 336 21.30 -26.94 17.15
N ASN A 337 20.24 -26.24 17.56
CA ASN A 337 19.61 -25.17 16.78
C ASN A 337 19.14 -24.05 17.71
N ASP A 338 20.02 -23.07 17.93
CA ASP A 338 19.81 -21.91 18.81
C ASP A 338 18.53 -21.09 18.54
N LEU A 339 17.90 -21.25 17.37
CA LEU A 339 16.68 -20.51 16.98
C LEU A 339 15.35 -21.19 17.37
N ALA A 340 15.33 -22.46 17.74
CA ALA A 340 14.07 -23.21 17.91
C ALA A 340 13.70 -23.44 19.38
N GLU A 341 12.41 -23.26 19.74
CA GLU A 341 11.87 -23.77 21.01
C GLU A 341 11.76 -25.31 21.04
N ASN A 342 11.94 -25.97 19.88
CA ASN A 342 12.04 -27.42 19.77
C ASN A 342 13.50 -27.85 20.04
N PRO A 343 13.73 -28.75 21.01
CA PRO A 343 15.09 -29.18 21.37
C PRO A 343 15.72 -30.11 20.33
N ILE A 344 17.05 -30.23 20.40
CA ILE A 344 17.92 -31.18 19.69
C ILE A 344 17.19 -32.50 19.33
N GLU A 345 17.16 -32.81 18.03
CA GLU A 345 16.73 -34.10 17.49
C GLU A 345 17.96 -34.90 17.03
N ASP A 346 17.95 -36.22 17.21
CA ASP A 346 19.00 -37.13 16.71
C ASP A 346 18.62 -37.65 15.33
N ILE A 347 19.40 -37.25 14.33
CA ILE A 347 19.14 -37.55 12.92
C ILE A 347 19.48 -39.03 12.61
N VAL A 348 20.19 -39.72 13.50
CA VAL A 348 20.57 -41.13 13.31
C VAL A 348 19.40 -42.11 13.46
N GLU A 349 18.32 -41.80 14.18
CA GLU A 349 17.13 -42.68 14.22
C GLU A 349 16.37 -42.72 12.89
N ASP A 350 16.43 -41.65 12.07
CA ASP A 350 15.77 -41.54 10.76
C ASP A 350 16.69 -41.86 9.56
N LEU A 351 17.91 -42.36 9.81
CA LEU A 351 18.75 -42.94 8.75
C LEU A 351 18.11 -44.22 8.19
N ASP A 352 17.40 -44.09 7.07
CA ASP A 352 16.68 -45.17 6.36
C ASP A 352 17.63 -46.16 5.66
N PHE A 353 18.51 -46.81 6.44
CA PHE A 353 19.45 -47.83 6.00
C PHE A 353 18.67 -48.99 5.33
N PRO A 354 18.89 -49.28 4.04
CA PRO A 354 17.94 -50.05 3.24
C PRO A 354 17.73 -51.49 3.77
N GLU A 355 16.53 -51.77 4.29
CA GLU A 355 16.16 -53.03 4.95
C GLU A 355 16.61 -54.27 4.14
N GLY A 356 17.67 -54.93 4.63
CA GLY A 356 18.17 -56.19 4.09
C GLY A 356 19.59 -56.13 3.51
N GLN A 357 20.20 -54.96 3.38
CA GLN A 357 21.66 -54.85 3.23
C GLN A 357 22.27 -54.60 4.62
N GLY A 358 23.00 -55.59 5.15
CA GLY A 358 23.53 -55.59 6.52
C GLY A 358 24.75 -54.69 6.70
N PHE A 359 24.65 -53.43 6.29
CA PHE A 359 25.63 -52.40 6.62
C PHE A 359 25.71 -52.23 8.13
N ARG A 360 26.92 -51.97 8.61
CA ARG A 360 27.18 -51.48 9.96
C ARG A 360 27.42 -49.99 9.84
N ASN A 361 27.11 -49.22 10.87
CA ASN A 361 27.47 -47.80 10.90
C ASN A 361 28.98 -47.59 11.18
N ILE A 362 29.84 -48.50 10.67
CA ILE A 362 31.28 -48.49 10.87
C ILE A 362 31.92 -47.87 9.64
N LEU A 363 32.70 -46.81 9.84
CA LEU A 363 33.47 -46.13 8.80
C LEU A 363 34.94 -46.55 8.91
N PHE A 364 35.53 -47.01 7.81
CA PHE A 364 36.97 -47.21 7.71
C PHE A 364 37.72 -45.88 7.57
N SER A 365 39.04 -45.87 7.84
CA SER A 365 39.89 -44.69 7.63
C SER A 365 39.78 -44.18 6.19
N GLY A 366 39.40 -42.90 6.03
CA GLY A 366 39.13 -42.26 4.73
C GLY A 366 37.77 -42.58 4.10
N GLU A 367 36.85 -43.23 4.82
CA GLU A 367 35.47 -43.46 4.38
C GLU A 367 34.54 -42.32 4.82
N THR A 368 33.59 -41.97 3.96
CA THR A 368 32.59 -40.92 4.17
C THR A 368 31.18 -41.49 4.05
N VAL A 369 30.28 -41.12 4.96
CA VAL A 369 28.84 -41.37 4.87
C VAL A 369 28.09 -40.04 4.81
N SER A 370 27.03 -39.97 4.00
CA SER A 370 26.11 -38.84 3.94
C SER A 370 24.87 -39.14 4.79
N VAL A 371 24.55 -38.25 5.74
CA VAL A 371 23.27 -38.18 6.45
C VAL A 371 22.44 -37.06 5.80
N THR A 372 21.14 -37.25 5.59
CA THR A 372 20.25 -36.26 4.96
C THR A 372 19.07 -35.92 5.86
N GLU A 373 18.82 -34.64 6.11
CA GLU A 373 17.71 -34.13 6.91
C GLU A 373 16.94 -33.07 6.11
N THR A 374 15.59 -33.07 6.13
CA THR A 374 14.82 -32.00 5.49
C THR A 374 14.13 -31.10 6.51
N TYR A 375 14.32 -29.78 6.39
CA TYR A 375 13.77 -28.75 7.28
C TYR A 375 13.07 -27.66 6.46
N THR A 376 11.89 -27.19 6.90
CA THR A 376 11.18 -26.10 6.23
C THR A 376 11.66 -24.75 6.75
N LEU A 377 12.24 -23.93 5.87
CA LEU A 377 12.73 -22.59 6.18
C LEU A 377 11.79 -21.52 5.61
N ASP A 378 11.50 -20.50 6.42
CA ASP A 378 10.81 -19.29 5.99
C ASP A 378 11.80 -18.23 5.47
N ILE A 379 12.19 -18.31 4.19
CA ILE A 379 13.19 -17.41 3.59
C ILE A 379 12.71 -15.96 3.41
N CYS A 380 11.43 -15.67 3.67
CA CYS A 380 10.91 -14.30 3.69
C CYS A 380 11.18 -13.60 5.02
N GLN A 381 11.45 -14.33 6.11
CA GLN A 381 11.75 -13.73 7.41
C GLN A 381 13.27 -13.56 7.60
N PRO A 382 13.72 -12.54 8.36
CA PRO A 382 15.13 -12.32 8.67
C PRO A 382 15.67 -13.40 9.66
N ALA A 383 16.00 -14.58 9.15
CA ALA A 383 16.51 -15.70 9.92
C ALA A 383 18.05 -15.82 9.86
N ARG A 384 18.74 -15.59 10.99
CA ARG A 384 20.19 -15.81 11.12
C ARG A 384 20.48 -17.25 11.56
N ILE A 385 20.52 -18.18 10.61
CA ILE A 385 20.61 -19.61 10.92
C ILE A 385 22.03 -20.00 11.33
N VAL A 386 22.11 -20.62 12.51
CA VAL A 386 23.33 -21.26 13.03
C VAL A 386 22.94 -22.67 13.47
N PHE A 387 23.68 -23.66 12.98
CA PHE A 387 23.53 -25.05 13.41
C PHE A 387 24.85 -25.54 14.01
N GLU A 388 24.78 -26.22 15.15
CA GLU A 388 25.93 -26.97 15.67
C GLU A 388 25.65 -28.47 15.48
N ALA A 389 26.22 -29.04 14.43
CA ALA A 389 26.21 -30.50 14.25
C ALA A 389 27.20 -31.13 15.22
N THR A 390 26.68 -31.89 16.17
CA THR A 390 27.45 -32.67 17.14
C THR A 390 27.41 -34.14 16.74
N ILE A 391 28.57 -34.69 16.42
CA ILE A 391 28.70 -36.07 15.93
C ILE A 391 29.43 -36.90 16.99
N GLU A 392 28.82 -38.00 17.42
CA GLU A 392 29.45 -38.98 18.30
C GLU A 392 29.66 -40.32 17.57
N ALA A 393 30.78 -40.98 17.86
CA ALA A 393 31.13 -42.29 17.34
C ALA A 393 31.94 -43.11 18.35
N ASP A 394 31.73 -44.42 18.45
CA ASP A 394 32.51 -45.33 19.31
C ASP A 394 33.63 -46.01 18.52
N ALA A 395 34.88 -45.86 18.99
CA ALA A 395 36.02 -46.68 18.58
C ALA A 395 36.37 -47.73 19.66
N ASP A 396 37.15 -48.75 19.31
CA ASP A 396 37.58 -49.85 20.20
C ASP A 396 38.27 -49.38 21.51
N ASP A 397 38.82 -48.15 21.54
CA ASP A 397 39.44 -47.54 22.71
C ASP A 397 38.72 -46.30 23.29
N GLY A 398 37.54 -45.93 22.76
CA GLY A 398 36.65 -44.95 23.37
C GLY A 398 35.78 -44.15 22.38
N ALA A 399 34.87 -43.35 22.94
CA ALA A 399 34.02 -42.45 22.18
C ALA A 399 34.80 -41.25 21.63
N CYS A 400 34.46 -40.88 20.40
CA CYS A 400 34.98 -39.77 19.61
C CYS A 400 33.85 -38.75 19.43
N LYS A 401 34.12 -37.46 19.68
CA LYS A 401 33.12 -36.38 19.54
C LYS A 401 33.68 -35.24 18.70
N GLY A 402 32.96 -34.88 17.64
CA GLY A 402 33.21 -33.70 16.81
C GLY A 402 32.04 -32.72 16.91
N ASN A 403 32.36 -31.42 16.95
CA ASN A 403 31.38 -30.33 16.94
C ASN A 403 31.67 -29.44 15.72
N TYR A 404 30.65 -29.20 14.90
CA TYR A 404 30.74 -28.52 13.61
C TYR A 404 29.67 -27.43 13.51
N THR A 405 30.08 -26.18 13.67
CA THR A 405 29.21 -25.01 13.51
C THR A 405 29.11 -24.65 12.02
N TYR A 406 27.92 -24.78 11.43
CA TYR A 406 27.59 -24.18 10.14
C TYR A 406 26.79 -22.89 10.40
N PHE A 407 27.16 -21.82 9.71
CA PHE A 407 26.50 -20.52 9.80
C PHE A 407 26.32 -19.97 8.40
N GLU A 408 25.11 -19.54 8.07
CA GLU A 408 24.79 -18.87 6.81
C GLU A 408 23.94 -17.65 7.18
N GLU A 409 24.45 -16.45 6.90
CA GLU A 409 23.73 -15.21 7.16
C GLU A 409 22.88 -14.88 5.94
N PHE A 410 21.66 -15.45 5.93
CA PHE A 410 20.69 -15.22 4.87
C PHE A 410 20.47 -13.72 4.66
N VAL A 411 20.48 -13.33 3.39
CA VAL A 411 20.32 -11.94 2.97
C VAL A 411 18.97 -11.44 3.49
N THR A 412 19.00 -10.45 4.39
CA THR A 412 17.76 -9.90 4.97
C THR A 412 16.79 -9.51 3.86
N PRO A 413 15.49 -9.81 4.01
CA PRO A 413 14.50 -9.55 2.98
C PRO A 413 14.56 -8.08 2.56
N THR A 414 14.26 -7.81 1.29
CA THR A 414 14.12 -6.46 0.77
C THR A 414 13.18 -5.68 1.70
N CYS A 415 13.67 -4.56 2.24
CA CYS A 415 12.76 -3.68 2.95
C CYS A 415 11.83 -3.04 1.93
N ILE A 416 10.57 -2.87 2.31
CA ILE A 416 9.52 -2.39 1.42
C ILE A 416 8.93 -1.20 2.13
N VAL A 417 8.96 -0.06 1.48
CA VAL A 417 8.16 1.09 1.86
C VAL A 417 7.09 1.28 0.81
N GLU A 418 5.91 1.62 1.27
CA GLU A 418 4.78 2.06 0.46
C GLU A 418 4.50 3.51 0.87
N VAL A 419 4.36 4.41 -0.11
CA VAL A 419 4.08 5.82 0.15
C VAL A 419 2.70 6.23 -0.35
N ASP A 420 1.98 6.91 0.54
CA ASP A 420 0.66 7.47 0.29
C ASP A 420 0.64 8.97 0.57
N VAL A 421 -0.34 9.67 -0.01
CA VAL A 421 -0.38 11.13 -0.08
C VAL A 421 -1.80 11.68 0.08
N GLU A 422 -2.06 12.28 1.23
CA GLU A 422 -3.28 13.04 1.49
C GLU A 422 -3.04 14.53 1.18
N CYS A 423 -3.93 15.16 0.41
CA CYS A 423 -3.92 16.60 0.17
C CYS A 423 -5.16 17.23 0.80
N THR A 424 -4.97 18.14 1.76
CA THR A 424 -6.06 18.84 2.46
C THR A 424 -5.87 20.36 2.48
N TYR A 425 -6.97 21.11 2.54
CA TYR A 425 -6.97 22.54 2.87
C TYR A 425 -7.90 22.81 4.05
N GLU A 426 -7.61 23.84 4.84
CA GLU A 426 -8.50 24.28 5.92
C GLU A 426 -9.43 25.38 5.39
N THR A 427 -10.74 25.09 5.37
CA THR A 427 -11.76 26.12 5.09
C THR A 427 -11.75 27.18 6.19
N PRO A 428 -12.15 28.43 5.92
CA PRO A 428 -12.35 29.45 6.98
C PRO A 428 -13.48 29.15 7.99
N SER A 429 -14.02 27.92 8.01
CA SER A 429 -14.85 27.39 9.11
C SER A 429 -14.04 26.58 10.15
N GLY A 430 -12.76 26.29 9.87
CA GLY A 430 -11.91 25.36 10.64
C GLY A 430 -12.10 23.90 10.26
N ALA A 431 -12.91 23.59 9.24
CA ALA A 431 -13.04 22.24 8.70
C ALA A 431 -11.99 21.99 7.62
N LYS A 432 -11.31 20.84 7.69
CA LYS A 432 -10.45 20.34 6.63
C LYS A 432 -11.26 19.67 5.52
N GLU A 433 -10.92 19.96 4.28
CA GLU A 433 -11.51 19.37 3.08
C GLU A 433 -10.39 18.87 2.14
N SER A 434 -10.68 17.89 1.28
CA SER A 434 -9.71 17.30 0.35
C SER A 434 -9.41 18.25 -0.82
N CYS A 435 -8.17 18.33 -1.29
CA CYS A 435 -7.84 19.15 -2.48
C CYS A 435 -8.67 18.80 -3.73
N SER A 436 -9.24 17.61 -3.80
CA SER A 436 -10.19 17.20 -4.84
C SER A 436 -11.51 18.01 -4.85
N THR A 437 -11.85 18.71 -3.77
CA THR A 437 -13.01 19.63 -3.68
C THR A 437 -12.65 21.11 -3.90
N LEU A 438 -11.38 21.44 -4.18
CA LEU A 438 -11.01 22.79 -4.58
C LEU A 438 -11.61 23.12 -5.95
N VAL A 439 -12.23 24.30 -6.05
CA VAL A 439 -12.87 24.78 -7.27
C VAL A 439 -12.35 26.18 -7.58
N ALA A 440 -11.83 26.36 -8.80
CA ALA A 440 -11.36 27.66 -9.31
C ALA A 440 -12.44 28.74 -9.13
N PRO A 441 -12.12 29.93 -8.58
CA PRO A 441 -13.08 31.03 -8.41
C PRO A 441 -13.73 31.45 -9.73
N GLY A 442 -14.98 31.03 -9.96
CA GLY A 442 -15.72 31.29 -11.20
C GLY A 442 -15.96 30.08 -12.12
N SER A 443 -15.57 28.86 -11.73
CA SER A 443 -16.01 27.62 -12.39
C SER A 443 -17.54 27.59 -12.60
N PRO A 444 -18.09 27.11 -13.73
CA PRO A 444 -19.50 27.28 -14.10
C PRO A 444 -20.54 26.60 -13.18
N ASN A 445 -20.10 25.71 -12.27
CA ASN A 445 -20.95 25.13 -11.22
C ASN A 445 -20.88 25.91 -9.89
N SER A 446 -19.88 26.77 -9.71
CA SER A 446 -19.83 27.78 -8.64
C SER A 446 -20.69 28.99 -9.02
N PRO A 447 -21.14 29.84 -8.07
CA PRO A 447 -21.61 31.17 -8.42
C PRO A 447 -20.48 31.94 -9.15
N PRO A 448 -20.78 32.82 -10.13
CA PRO A 448 -19.74 33.51 -10.89
C PRO A 448 -18.90 34.39 -9.95
N GLN A 449 -17.69 33.94 -9.62
CA GLN A 449 -16.84 34.50 -8.56
C GLN A 449 -15.36 34.69 -8.96
N GLY A 450 -15.06 34.92 -10.24
CA GLY A 450 -13.85 35.67 -10.61
C GLY A 450 -13.96 37.16 -10.23
N THR A 451 -15.18 37.65 -9.96
CA THR A 451 -15.50 39.05 -9.63
C THR A 451 -15.97 39.23 -8.19
N CYS A 452 -15.62 40.36 -7.56
CA CYS A 452 -16.06 40.71 -6.22
C CYS A 452 -17.60 40.83 -6.13
N TYR A 453 -18.22 40.02 -5.28
CA TYR A 453 -19.65 40.08 -4.97
C TYR A 453 -19.94 39.92 -3.48
N CYS A 454 -20.58 40.94 -2.91
CA CYS A 454 -21.33 40.82 -1.67
C CYS A 454 -22.83 40.78 -2.00
N ALA A 455 -23.64 40.14 -1.15
CA ALA A 455 -25.11 40.23 -1.27
C ALA A 455 -25.57 41.70 -1.15
N GLU A 456 -26.74 42.07 -1.68
CA GLU A 456 -27.14 43.50 -1.76
C GLU A 456 -27.33 44.19 -0.40
N SER A 457 -27.52 43.41 0.68
CA SER A 457 -27.51 43.85 2.08
C SER A 457 -26.11 44.02 2.67
N ASN A 458 -25.13 43.27 2.15
CA ASN A 458 -23.82 43.07 2.74
C ASN A 458 -22.81 43.99 2.03
N CYS A 459 -21.96 44.66 2.80
CA CYS A 459 -20.88 45.47 2.26
C CYS A 459 -19.51 44.79 2.41
N LEU A 460 -18.54 45.24 1.62
CA LEU A 460 -17.12 44.91 1.81
C LEU A 460 -16.67 45.31 3.22
N LYS A 461 -15.93 44.42 3.89
CA LYS A 461 -15.34 44.61 5.21
C LYS A 461 -13.81 44.73 5.10
N SER A 462 -13.18 43.78 4.42
CA SER A 462 -11.76 43.84 4.02
C SER A 462 -11.54 43.73 2.51
N MET A 463 -10.39 44.19 2.05
CA MET A 463 -9.83 43.98 0.70
C MET A 463 -8.31 43.75 0.81
N SER A 464 -7.78 42.86 -0.01
CA SER A 464 -6.35 42.50 -0.08
C SER A 464 -5.75 42.92 -1.43
N PHE A 465 -4.53 43.46 -1.39
CA PHE A 465 -3.80 43.96 -2.55
C PHE A 465 -2.34 43.51 -2.53
N ASP A 466 -1.89 42.82 -3.56
CA ASP A 466 -0.50 42.40 -3.71
C ASP A 466 0.32 43.49 -4.42
N VAL A 467 1.41 43.95 -3.82
CA VAL A 467 2.23 45.05 -4.35
C VAL A 467 3.14 44.55 -5.47
N THR A 468 2.78 44.82 -6.72
CA THR A 468 3.52 44.35 -7.92
C THR A 468 4.57 45.35 -8.41
N GLY A 469 4.39 46.65 -8.16
CA GLY A 469 5.22 47.70 -8.72
C GLY A 469 5.06 47.92 -10.25
N SER A 470 4.06 47.29 -10.89
CA SER A 470 3.75 47.50 -12.30
C SER A 470 3.28 48.92 -12.64
N GLN A 471 3.50 49.32 -13.90
CA GLN A 471 2.91 50.53 -14.49
C GLN A 471 1.39 50.35 -14.67
N CYS A 472 0.66 51.46 -14.78
CA CYS A 472 -0.65 51.44 -15.38
C CYS A 472 -0.50 50.94 -16.83
N ALA A 473 -1.22 49.90 -17.24
CA ALA A 473 -1.19 49.46 -18.62
C ALA A 473 -1.68 50.57 -19.56
N ASP A 474 -0.96 50.82 -20.66
CA ASP A 474 -1.36 51.78 -21.70
C ASP A 474 -2.76 51.41 -22.27
N ASP A 475 -3.05 50.11 -22.36
CA ASP A 475 -4.35 49.52 -22.71
C ASP A 475 -5.16 49.09 -21.47
N GLY A 476 -5.15 49.90 -20.40
CA GLY A 476 -5.88 49.62 -19.15
C GLY A 476 -7.36 49.30 -19.37
N PRO A 477 -7.96 48.37 -18.59
CA PRO A 477 -9.16 47.61 -18.97
C PRO A 477 -10.32 48.49 -19.46
N THR A 478 -10.52 48.50 -20.78
CA THR A 478 -11.23 49.56 -21.50
C THR A 478 -12.74 49.62 -21.27
N ASP A 479 -13.34 48.53 -20.80
CA ASP A 479 -14.80 48.33 -20.88
C ASP A 479 -15.60 48.98 -19.74
N ASN A 480 -14.96 49.42 -18.66
CA ASN A 480 -15.68 49.88 -17.47
C ASN A 480 -15.10 51.14 -16.82
N SER A 481 -15.95 52.16 -16.63
CA SER A 481 -15.66 53.44 -15.95
C SER A 481 -15.50 53.33 -14.42
N ARG A 482 -14.91 52.21 -13.96
CA ARG A 482 -14.82 51.77 -12.56
C ARG A 482 -13.43 51.89 -11.98
N LEU A 483 -12.42 51.93 -12.83
CA LEU A 483 -11.01 51.96 -12.46
C LEU A 483 -10.35 53.12 -13.18
N SER A 484 -9.52 53.86 -12.45
CA SER A 484 -8.69 54.92 -13.00
C SER A 484 -7.29 54.80 -12.40
N CYS A 485 -6.37 54.28 -13.21
CA CYS A 485 -4.94 54.22 -12.91
C CYS A 485 -4.26 55.40 -13.60
N THR A 486 -3.47 56.18 -12.88
CA THR A 486 -2.66 57.29 -13.42
C THR A 486 -1.22 57.15 -12.95
N ASP A 487 -0.31 56.86 -13.86
CA ASP A 487 1.14 56.98 -13.62
C ASP A 487 1.57 58.45 -13.78
N PHE A 488 2.29 58.97 -12.80
CA PHE A 488 2.88 60.31 -12.84
C PHE A 488 4.35 60.28 -13.30
N MET A 489 5.06 59.16 -13.07
CA MET A 489 6.51 59.05 -13.24
C MET A 489 6.97 57.69 -13.79
N ARG A 490 6.41 57.22 -14.92
CA ARG A 490 6.69 55.87 -15.52
C ARG A 490 6.46 54.71 -14.54
N GLY A 491 5.52 54.85 -13.62
CA GLY A 491 5.30 53.90 -12.53
C GLY A 491 6.51 53.73 -11.60
N PRO A 492 6.40 52.91 -10.55
CA PRO A 492 7.51 52.63 -9.64
C PRO A 492 8.51 51.63 -10.24
N THR A 493 9.25 52.03 -11.27
CA THR A 493 10.27 51.16 -11.93
C THR A 493 11.47 50.86 -11.03
N ILE A 494 11.29 49.83 -10.20
CA ILE A 494 12.29 48.94 -9.58
C ILE A 494 13.30 49.61 -8.62
N GLN A 495 13.04 49.52 -7.32
CA GLN A 495 13.86 48.67 -6.42
C GLN A 495 13.25 48.52 -5.01
N GLY A 496 12.95 47.27 -4.63
CA GLY A 496 12.69 46.87 -3.24
C GLY A 496 11.31 47.24 -2.70
N GLN A 497 11.09 48.53 -2.41
CA GLN A 497 9.95 48.99 -1.61
C GLN A 497 9.33 50.28 -2.17
N VAL A 498 8.04 50.46 -1.90
CA VAL A 498 7.24 51.66 -2.22
C VAL A 498 6.47 52.10 -0.98
N TYR A 499 6.22 53.39 -0.84
CA TYR A 499 5.27 53.88 0.15
C TYR A 499 3.85 53.70 -0.39
N VAL A 500 3.00 52.97 0.32
CA VAL A 500 1.61 52.71 -0.07
C VAL A 500 0.66 53.39 0.90
N MET A 501 -0.25 54.19 0.37
CA MET A 501 -1.36 54.80 1.12
C MET A 501 -2.69 54.42 0.46
N ILE A 502 -3.64 53.94 1.26
CA ILE A 502 -4.95 53.50 0.81
C ILE A 502 -6.02 54.32 1.54
N THR A 503 -6.83 55.08 0.81
CA THR A 503 -7.84 56.00 1.37
C THR A 503 -9.19 55.87 0.69
N ALA A 504 -10.26 55.94 1.48
CA ALA A 504 -11.62 56.17 0.99
C ALA A 504 -11.81 57.58 0.42
N SER A 505 -12.76 57.72 -0.50
CA SER A 505 -13.28 59.01 -1.02
C SER A 505 -13.84 59.97 0.05
N ASN A 506 -14.11 59.50 1.27
CA ASN A 506 -14.48 60.34 2.41
C ASN A 506 -13.28 60.84 3.24
N GLY A 507 -12.04 60.50 2.85
CA GLY A 507 -10.81 60.84 3.56
C GLY A 507 -10.40 59.87 4.69
N LYS A 508 -11.15 58.79 4.93
CA LYS A 508 -10.72 57.72 5.86
C LYS A 508 -9.52 56.99 5.25
N MET A 509 -8.39 57.08 5.94
CA MET A 509 -7.17 56.32 5.63
C MET A 509 -7.30 54.90 6.23
N TYR A 510 -6.99 53.88 5.44
CA TYR A 510 -7.03 52.46 5.83
C TYR A 510 -5.63 51.85 5.98
N TYR A 511 -4.70 52.24 5.12
CA TYR A 511 -3.29 51.81 5.16
C TYR A 511 -2.39 53.00 4.78
N ASN A 512 -1.19 53.08 5.37
CA ASN A 512 -0.26 54.21 5.20
C ASN A 512 1.15 53.82 5.71
N SER A 513 1.92 53.09 4.90
CA SER A 513 3.23 52.53 5.27
C SER A 513 4.09 52.23 4.05
N MET A 514 5.40 52.03 4.25
CA MET A 514 6.23 51.30 3.30
C MET A 514 5.75 49.85 3.18
N ALA A 515 5.76 49.32 1.96
CA ALA A 515 5.58 47.91 1.62
C ALA A 515 6.60 47.50 0.54
N SER A 516 6.99 46.25 0.54
CA SER A 516 7.92 45.65 -0.42
C SER A 516 7.17 45.14 -1.66
N ILE A 517 7.84 45.05 -2.80
CA ILE A 517 7.27 44.36 -3.96
C ILE A 517 7.16 42.86 -3.62
N GLY A 518 5.94 42.32 -3.70
CA GLY A 518 5.56 40.99 -3.21
C GLY A 518 4.74 41.00 -1.91
N ASP A 519 4.67 42.11 -1.17
CA ASP A 519 3.87 42.18 0.07
C ASP A 519 2.37 42.24 -0.25
N THR A 520 1.55 41.43 0.43
CA THR A 520 0.08 41.54 0.43
C THR A 520 -0.37 42.54 1.50
N ILE A 521 -1.09 43.58 1.09
CA ILE A 521 -1.68 44.61 1.96
C ILE A 521 -3.17 44.36 2.13
N THR A 522 -3.58 43.93 3.32
CA THR A 522 -4.99 43.82 3.70
C THR A 522 -5.47 45.09 4.40
N ILE A 523 -6.51 45.74 3.88
CA ILE A 523 -7.28 46.76 4.60
C ILE A 523 -8.52 46.13 5.23
N ASP A 524 -8.85 46.48 6.46
CA ASP A 524 -10.05 46.01 7.18
C ASP A 524 -10.79 47.18 7.86
N SER A 525 -12.07 47.00 8.16
CA SER A 525 -12.92 48.03 8.76
C SER A 525 -14.15 47.42 9.45
N ASP A 526 -14.40 47.78 10.71
CA ASP A 526 -15.60 47.37 11.47
C ASP A 526 -16.92 47.83 10.80
N GLU A 527 -16.84 48.91 10.02
CA GLU A 527 -17.86 49.45 9.14
C GLU A 527 -17.55 49.15 7.68
N CYS A 528 -18.56 49.20 6.82
CA CYS A 528 -18.41 49.06 5.37
C CYS A 528 -17.23 49.87 4.81
N LEU A 529 -16.40 49.26 3.96
CA LEU A 529 -15.43 49.99 3.14
C LEU A 529 -16.17 50.98 2.23
N SER A 530 -15.60 52.17 2.05
CA SER A 530 -16.17 53.19 1.17
C SER A 530 -16.08 52.75 -0.28
N ARG A 531 -17.18 52.90 -1.03
CA ARG A 531 -17.32 52.44 -2.43
C ARG A 531 -16.18 52.82 -3.36
N ASP A 532 -15.49 53.91 -3.07
CA ASP A 532 -14.39 54.41 -3.87
C ASP A 532 -13.15 54.44 -2.97
N VAL A 533 -12.22 53.52 -3.24
CA VAL A 533 -10.94 53.38 -2.55
C VAL A 533 -9.84 53.81 -3.52
N SER A 534 -8.98 54.74 -3.12
CA SER A 534 -7.80 55.13 -3.89
C SER A 534 -6.54 54.58 -3.23
N VAL A 535 -5.75 53.86 -4.02
CA VAL A 535 -4.41 53.37 -3.69
C VAL A 535 -3.39 54.32 -4.32
N TYR A 536 -2.46 54.83 -3.52
CA TYR A 536 -1.37 55.70 -3.95
C TYR A 536 -0.04 55.00 -3.68
N THR A 537 0.86 55.00 -4.67
CA THR A 537 2.25 54.54 -4.49
C THR A 537 3.22 55.70 -4.67
N ALA A 538 4.18 55.84 -3.75
CA ALA A 538 5.09 56.98 -3.67
C ALA A 538 6.51 56.58 -3.22
N SER A 539 7.44 57.52 -3.32
CA SER A 539 8.83 57.40 -2.85
C SER A 539 8.98 57.32 -1.33
N ASP A 540 8.15 58.06 -0.59
CA ASP A 540 8.20 58.21 0.86
C ASP A 540 6.85 58.68 1.45
N GLU A 541 6.77 58.66 2.77
CA GLU A 541 5.64 59.14 3.58
C GLU A 541 5.26 60.61 3.36
N VAL A 542 6.18 61.42 2.82
CA VAL A 542 5.97 62.85 2.56
C VAL A 542 5.41 63.08 1.15
N PHE A 543 5.21 62.01 0.36
CA PHE A 543 4.84 62.04 -1.05
C PHE A 543 5.78 62.92 -1.88
N SER A 544 7.09 62.90 -1.58
CA SER A 544 8.09 63.71 -2.31
C SER A 544 8.09 63.43 -3.82
N MET A 545 7.72 62.20 -4.19
CA MET A 545 7.39 61.79 -5.54
C MET A 545 6.24 60.77 -5.49
N LEU A 546 5.04 61.18 -5.92
CA LEU A 546 3.96 60.24 -6.21
C LEU A 546 4.31 59.51 -7.52
N TYR A 547 4.35 58.18 -7.49
CA TYR A 547 4.57 57.36 -8.69
C TYR A 547 3.25 57.14 -9.43
N GLN A 548 2.20 56.75 -8.70
CA GLN A 548 0.93 56.30 -9.27
C GLN A 548 -0.26 56.58 -8.33
N SER A 549 -1.44 56.78 -8.91
CA SER A 549 -2.73 56.81 -8.24
C SER A 549 -3.70 55.86 -8.94
N THR A 550 -4.24 54.89 -8.20
CA THR A 550 -5.25 53.93 -8.68
C THR A 550 -6.53 54.12 -7.87
N SER A 551 -7.56 54.72 -8.47
CA SER A 551 -8.91 54.78 -7.89
C SER A 551 -9.73 53.56 -8.32
N ILE A 552 -10.28 52.85 -7.33
CA ILE A 552 -11.03 51.60 -7.48
C ILE A 552 -12.48 51.84 -6.99
N LEU A 553 -13.43 51.85 -7.92
CA LEU A 553 -14.86 51.99 -7.64
C LEU A 553 -15.50 50.62 -7.35
N HIS A 554 -15.36 50.14 -6.12
CA HIS A 554 -15.96 48.89 -5.68
C HIS A 554 -17.50 48.99 -5.60
N SER A 555 -18.19 48.35 -6.55
CA SER A 555 -19.62 48.06 -6.42
C SER A 555 -19.86 46.58 -6.66
N CYS A 556 -19.59 45.76 -5.65
CA CYS A 556 -19.70 44.31 -5.66
C CYS A 556 -21.16 43.81 -5.64
N ASN A 557 -22.04 44.47 -6.41
CA ASN A 557 -23.41 44.08 -6.72
C ASN A 557 -23.42 43.39 -8.10
N LYS A 558 -24.20 42.32 -8.24
CA LYS A 558 -24.29 41.50 -9.48
C LYS A 558 -24.60 42.28 -10.76
N THR A 559 -25.33 43.39 -10.68
CA THR A 559 -25.69 44.20 -11.86
C THR A 559 -24.54 45.03 -12.43
N SER A 560 -23.41 45.10 -11.73
CA SER A 560 -22.38 46.12 -11.98
C SER A 560 -21.15 45.64 -12.74
N GLY A 561 -20.84 44.34 -12.69
CA GLY A 561 -19.46 43.85 -12.81
C GLY A 561 -18.68 44.15 -11.52
N GLY A 562 -18.23 43.10 -10.84
CA GLY A 562 -17.35 43.24 -9.66
C GLY A 562 -15.95 43.71 -10.03
N ILE A 563 -15.05 43.71 -9.04
CA ILE A 563 -13.60 43.82 -9.27
C ILE A 563 -13.07 42.41 -9.54
N GLU A 564 -12.31 42.22 -10.62
CA GLU A 564 -11.76 40.91 -10.98
C GLU A 564 -10.52 40.58 -10.13
N LEU A 565 -10.52 39.39 -9.55
CA LEU A 565 -9.38 38.87 -8.78
C LEU A 565 -8.17 38.62 -9.69
N ASN A 566 -6.97 38.69 -9.11
CA ASN A 566 -5.67 38.66 -9.80
C ASN A 566 -5.50 39.65 -10.97
N THR A 567 -6.40 40.63 -11.11
CA THR A 567 -6.27 41.68 -12.13
C THR A 567 -5.33 42.79 -11.64
N PRO A 568 -4.29 43.16 -12.42
CA PRO A 568 -3.37 44.23 -12.05
C PRO A 568 -4.00 45.61 -12.27
N TYR A 569 -3.95 46.46 -11.24
CA TYR A 569 -4.48 47.82 -11.23
C TYR A 569 -3.34 48.82 -11.02
N GLY A 570 -2.36 48.74 -11.92
CA GLY A 570 -1.07 49.42 -11.77
C GLY A 570 -0.15 48.62 -10.86
N GLY A 571 0.46 49.29 -9.90
CA GLY A 571 1.46 48.75 -8.97
C GLY A 571 0.91 47.89 -7.85
N VAL A 572 -0.39 47.58 -7.90
CA VAL A 572 -1.07 46.61 -7.03
C VAL A 572 -1.98 45.69 -7.85
N THR A 573 -2.11 44.44 -7.42
CA THR A 573 -3.07 43.45 -7.94
C THR A 573 -4.09 43.14 -6.85
N PHE A 574 -5.37 42.99 -7.20
CA PHE A 574 -6.43 42.67 -6.22
C PHE A 574 -6.50 41.17 -5.93
N SER A 575 -6.14 40.74 -4.73
CA SER A 575 -5.88 39.33 -4.37
C SER A 575 -6.93 38.69 -3.44
N GLY A 576 -7.86 39.46 -2.86
CA GLY A 576 -8.93 38.92 -2.01
C GLY A 576 -9.84 39.98 -1.37
N TYR A 577 -10.95 39.55 -0.75
CA TYR A 577 -11.87 40.41 -0.01
C TYR A 577 -12.80 39.67 0.97
N THR A 578 -13.40 40.38 1.91
CA THR A 578 -14.49 39.86 2.78
C THR A 578 -15.75 40.71 2.76
N CYS A 579 -16.89 40.10 3.06
CA CYS A 579 -18.18 40.77 3.23
C CYS A 579 -18.64 40.73 4.70
N ARG A 580 -19.16 41.85 5.21
CA ARG A 580 -19.35 42.14 6.65
C ARG A 580 -20.13 41.09 7.46
N ASP A 581 -21.17 40.50 6.88
CA ASP A 581 -22.19 39.79 7.67
C ASP A 581 -22.00 38.26 7.74
N GLY A 582 -20.83 37.73 7.32
CA GLY A 582 -20.46 36.30 7.46
C GLY A 582 -21.41 35.29 6.81
N THR A 583 -22.28 35.75 5.90
CA THR A 583 -23.43 35.02 5.35
C THR A 583 -23.50 35.05 3.82
N GLY A 584 -22.43 35.53 3.17
CA GLY A 584 -22.00 34.92 1.90
C GLY A 584 -21.39 33.54 2.16
N PRO A 585 -20.72 32.92 1.18
CA PRO A 585 -19.80 31.84 1.51
C PRO A 585 -18.77 32.39 2.53
N THR A 586 -18.51 31.65 3.61
CA THR A 586 -17.57 32.06 4.66
C THR A 586 -16.11 31.95 4.23
N THR A 587 -15.86 31.24 3.13
CA THR A 587 -14.61 31.37 2.37
C THR A 587 -14.47 32.81 1.90
N GLU A 588 -13.44 33.48 2.40
CA GLU A 588 -12.83 34.56 1.63
C GLU A 588 -12.47 33.98 0.25
N PRO A 589 -12.86 34.59 -0.88
CA PRO A 589 -12.32 34.24 -2.18
C PRO A 589 -10.92 34.86 -2.28
N ILE A 590 -9.99 34.26 -1.53
CA ILE A 590 -8.56 34.47 -1.69
C ILE A 590 -8.15 33.73 -2.95
N CYS A 591 -7.29 34.32 -3.77
CA CYS A 591 -6.56 33.52 -4.75
C CYS A 591 -5.54 32.59 -4.06
N LYS A 592 -5.00 33.00 -2.91
CA LYS A 592 -4.02 32.24 -2.13
C LYS A 592 -4.67 31.30 -1.11
N GLN A 593 -4.46 29.99 -1.25
CA GLN A 593 -4.93 28.99 -0.29
C GLN A 593 -3.76 28.16 0.23
N ASP A 594 -3.63 28.10 1.56
CA ASP A 594 -2.77 27.13 2.23
C ASP A 594 -3.30 25.71 2.01
N ILE A 595 -2.54 24.90 1.28
CA ILE A 595 -2.73 23.45 1.17
C ILE A 595 -1.72 22.76 2.06
N THR A 596 -2.18 21.80 2.85
CA THR A 596 -1.33 20.87 3.60
C THR A 596 -1.33 19.51 2.92
N TYR A 597 -0.21 19.18 2.29
CA TYR A 597 0.12 17.84 1.84
C TYR A 597 0.64 17.02 3.03
N THR A 598 0.19 15.78 3.15
CA THR A 598 0.66 14.80 4.14
C THR A 598 1.19 13.58 3.40
N GLY A 599 2.50 13.35 3.45
CA GLY A 599 3.12 12.12 2.93
C GLY A 599 3.23 11.09 4.05
N CYS A 600 2.71 9.88 3.82
CA CYS A 600 2.69 8.78 4.77
C CYS A 600 3.46 7.57 4.22
N GLY A 601 4.61 7.25 4.81
CA GLY A 601 5.38 6.04 4.52
C GLY A 601 5.00 4.88 5.44
N ARG A 602 4.67 3.72 4.86
CA ARG A 602 4.31 2.48 5.57
C ARG A 602 5.36 1.40 5.29
N ASN A 603 5.99 0.84 6.32
CA ASN A 603 6.96 -0.25 6.15
C ASN A 603 6.22 -1.58 5.97
N ARG A 604 6.06 -2.00 4.71
CA ARG A 604 5.55 -3.34 4.35
C ARG A 604 6.62 -4.43 4.53
N GLY A 605 7.89 -4.07 4.67
CA GLY A 605 9.01 -4.99 4.85
C GLY A 605 9.06 -5.66 6.22
N LEU A 606 9.53 -6.91 6.25
CA LEU A 606 9.61 -7.77 7.44
C LEU A 606 10.78 -7.46 8.38
N VAL A 607 11.43 -6.30 8.21
CA VAL A 607 12.52 -5.78 9.05
C VAL A 607 12.21 -4.30 9.35
N PRO A 608 12.37 -3.83 10.60
CA PRO A 608 12.34 -2.39 10.90
C PRO A 608 13.38 -1.63 10.08
N THR A 609 12.98 -0.57 9.39
CA THR A 609 13.83 0.20 8.48
C THR A 609 13.97 1.64 8.95
N ASP A 610 15.13 2.28 8.76
CA ASP A 610 15.30 3.68 9.13
C ASP A 610 14.89 4.56 7.94
N ILE A 611 13.99 5.53 8.16
CA ILE A 611 13.61 6.48 7.11
C ILE A 611 14.75 7.48 6.93
N SER A 612 15.41 7.43 5.77
CA SER A 612 16.50 8.33 5.37
C SER A 612 16.04 9.57 4.62
N GLY A 613 14.88 9.51 3.94
CA GLY A 613 14.30 10.58 3.16
C GLY A 613 12.78 10.46 3.08
N LEU A 614 12.10 11.61 3.09
CA LEU A 614 10.69 11.74 2.72
C LEU A 614 10.53 13.16 2.14
N SER A 615 10.13 13.26 0.87
CA SER A 615 10.04 14.52 0.13
C SER A 615 8.78 14.62 -0.72
N LEU A 616 8.39 15.86 -1.00
CA LEU A 616 7.35 16.24 -1.96
C LEU A 616 8.05 16.98 -3.11
N GLU A 617 7.98 16.47 -4.33
CA GLU A 617 8.25 17.25 -5.54
C GLU A 617 6.95 17.95 -5.95
N ILE A 618 6.90 19.29 -5.84
CA ILE A 618 5.72 20.10 -6.22
C ILE A 618 6.14 21.02 -7.36
N ASP A 619 5.47 20.94 -8.51
CA ASP A 619 5.82 21.72 -9.73
C ASP A 619 7.29 21.54 -10.21
N GLY A 620 7.99 20.50 -9.76
CA GLY A 620 9.42 20.27 -10.00
C GLY A 620 10.38 20.86 -8.97
N GLU A 621 9.89 21.32 -7.81
CA GLU A 621 10.71 21.69 -6.65
C GLU A 621 10.65 20.61 -5.56
N ASP A 622 11.79 19.96 -5.28
CA ASP A 622 11.95 18.97 -4.20
C ASP A 622 11.96 19.64 -2.81
N ILE A 623 10.92 19.38 -2.03
CA ILE A 623 10.76 19.84 -0.64
C ILE A 623 10.85 18.63 0.29
N SER A 624 11.94 18.50 1.05
CA SER A 624 12.01 17.51 2.13
C SER A 624 11.01 17.85 3.24
N ILE A 625 10.24 16.85 3.67
CA ILE A 625 9.22 16.96 4.73
C ILE A 625 9.55 16.12 5.97
N LEU A 626 10.61 15.31 5.91
CA LEU A 626 11.14 14.55 7.03
C LEU A 626 11.64 15.51 8.14
N ASP A 627 11.10 15.41 9.36
CA ASP A 627 11.68 16.11 10.52
C ASP A 627 13.07 15.52 10.84
N VAL A 628 13.97 16.32 11.39
CA VAL A 628 15.45 16.13 11.38
C VAL A 628 15.94 14.97 12.29
N ASN A 629 15.04 14.08 12.73
CA ASN A 629 15.31 12.92 13.56
C ASN A 629 14.80 11.67 12.82
N THR A 630 15.69 10.98 12.11
CA THR A 630 15.42 9.68 11.49
C THR A 630 14.89 8.69 12.54
N ALA A 631 13.65 8.24 12.39
CA ALA A 631 13.02 7.29 13.28
C ALA A 631 13.01 5.88 12.64
N PRO A 632 13.28 4.81 13.40
CA PRO A 632 13.10 3.45 12.92
C PRO A 632 11.61 3.18 12.72
N LEU A 633 11.22 2.87 11.49
CA LEU A 633 9.88 2.50 11.08
C LEU A 633 9.73 0.98 11.26
N PRO A 634 9.04 0.48 12.30
CA PRO A 634 8.87 -0.95 12.50
C PRO A 634 8.04 -1.57 11.38
N THR A 635 8.13 -2.88 11.18
CA THR A 635 7.26 -3.63 10.26
C THR A 635 5.78 -3.37 10.57
N GLY A 636 5.00 -3.02 9.53
CA GLY A 636 3.61 -2.57 9.65
C GLY A 636 3.43 -1.15 10.19
N GLY A 637 4.51 -0.46 10.57
CA GLY A 637 4.49 0.90 11.07
C GLY A 637 4.26 1.93 9.96
N VAL A 638 3.60 3.03 10.31
CA VAL A 638 3.39 4.21 9.46
C VAL A 638 4.10 5.42 10.09
N TYR A 639 4.80 6.19 9.26
CA TYR A 639 5.29 7.53 9.57
C TYR A 639 4.68 8.52 8.59
N CYS A 640 3.97 9.52 9.11
CA CYS A 640 3.43 10.62 8.31
C CYS A 640 4.13 11.92 8.69
N ALA A 641 4.52 12.71 7.70
CA ALA A 641 4.90 14.10 7.86
C ALA A 641 4.06 14.97 6.92
N SER A 642 3.91 16.26 7.25
CA SER A 642 3.09 17.17 6.46
C SER A 642 3.73 18.53 6.27
N LYS A 643 3.35 19.16 5.16
CA LYS A 643 3.91 20.42 4.68
C LYS A 643 2.78 21.30 4.15
N THR A 644 2.65 22.49 4.72
CA THR A 644 1.79 23.54 4.19
C THR A 644 2.52 24.34 3.12
N VAL A 645 1.82 24.62 2.01
CA VAL A 645 2.27 25.40 0.84
C VAL A 645 1.10 26.30 0.41
N GLU A 646 1.36 27.59 0.25
CA GLU A 646 0.41 28.55 -0.33
C GLU A 646 0.36 28.34 -1.86
N ILE A 647 -0.82 28.08 -2.42
CA ILE A 647 -1.02 27.98 -3.87
C ILE A 647 -1.98 29.05 -4.39
N ASP A 648 -1.86 29.41 -5.68
CA ASP A 648 -2.81 30.32 -6.34
C ASP A 648 -3.93 29.54 -7.06
N LEU A 649 -5.16 29.67 -6.54
CA LEU A 649 -6.41 29.11 -7.03
C LEU A 649 -6.97 29.82 -8.27
N CYS A 650 -6.44 30.99 -8.62
CA CYS A 650 -6.91 31.85 -9.71
C CYS A 650 -6.12 31.66 -11.01
N GLU A 651 -5.09 30.81 -11.03
CA GLU A 651 -4.51 30.27 -12.27
C GLU A 651 -5.23 28.97 -12.70
N ASP A 652 -5.69 28.88 -13.96
CA ASP A 652 -6.19 27.61 -14.54
C ASP A 652 -5.01 26.62 -14.68
N LYS A 653 -4.71 25.86 -13.61
CA LYS A 653 -3.49 25.05 -13.48
C LYS A 653 -3.77 23.63 -12.98
N THR A 654 -3.01 22.67 -13.51
CA THR A 654 -2.90 21.32 -12.92
C THR A 654 -1.76 21.34 -11.90
N PHE A 655 -2.05 20.99 -10.66
CA PHE A 655 -1.03 20.79 -9.65
C PHE A 655 -0.66 19.31 -9.66
N GLU A 656 0.60 19.03 -9.97
CA GLU A 656 1.19 17.69 -9.92
C GLU A 656 2.14 17.67 -8.71
N THR A 657 2.04 16.61 -7.91
CA THR A 657 2.80 16.45 -6.67
C THR A 657 3.20 15.00 -6.51
N THR A 658 4.49 14.74 -6.46
CA THR A 658 5.05 13.40 -6.35
C THR A 658 5.70 13.24 -4.98
N VAL A 659 5.30 12.22 -4.23
CA VAL A 659 5.85 11.93 -2.90
C VAL A 659 6.84 10.78 -3.02
N ARG A 660 8.07 11.00 -2.57
CA ARG A 660 9.13 9.97 -2.51
C ARG A 660 9.47 9.65 -1.07
N ILE A 661 9.67 8.37 -0.78
CA ILE A 661 10.26 7.89 0.47
C ILE A 661 11.54 7.11 0.18
N ASP A 662 12.62 7.48 0.86
CA ASP A 662 13.86 6.71 0.92
C ASP A 662 13.98 6.10 2.31
N ALA A 663 13.87 4.78 2.44
CA ALA A 663 14.19 4.07 3.68
C ALA A 663 15.37 3.12 3.47
N GLY A 664 16.01 2.67 4.55
CA GLY A 664 17.09 1.71 4.41
C GLY A 664 17.60 1.09 5.70
N GLN A 665 18.36 0.01 5.52
CA GLN A 665 19.15 -0.61 6.57
C GLN A 665 20.37 -1.30 5.96
N ASN A 666 21.51 -1.33 6.68
CA ASN A 666 22.71 -2.08 6.29
C ASN A 666 23.21 -1.80 4.84
N ASN A 667 23.15 -0.52 4.41
CA ASN A 667 23.48 -0.05 3.06
C ASN A 667 22.57 -0.54 1.91
N LYS A 668 21.42 -1.16 2.19
CA LYS A 668 20.32 -1.29 1.23
C LYS A 668 19.39 -0.08 1.38
N THR A 669 19.07 0.61 0.28
CA THR A 669 17.93 1.54 0.19
C THR A 669 16.70 0.81 -0.35
N CYS A 670 15.54 1.38 -0.04
CA CYS A 670 14.21 0.94 -0.41
C CYS A 670 13.44 2.22 -0.74
N GLU A 671 12.99 2.35 -1.99
CA GLU A 671 12.52 3.61 -2.57
C GLU A 671 11.11 3.38 -3.14
N ASP A 672 10.15 4.24 -2.82
CA ASP A 672 8.80 4.23 -3.41
C ASP A 672 8.31 5.65 -3.72
N GLU A 673 7.46 5.76 -4.73
CA GLU A 673 7.09 7.03 -5.40
C GLU A 673 5.60 7.05 -5.80
N LYS A 674 4.87 8.04 -5.28
CA LYS A 674 3.41 8.18 -5.49
C LYS A 674 3.06 9.53 -6.10
N ASP A 675 2.49 9.50 -7.30
CA ASP A 675 1.96 10.68 -7.99
C ASP A 675 0.53 11.01 -7.50
N TYR A 676 0.33 12.27 -7.09
CA TYR A 676 -0.96 12.90 -6.86
C TYR A 676 -1.13 14.08 -7.81
N SER A 677 -2.32 14.25 -8.38
CA SER A 677 -2.62 15.45 -9.16
C SER A 677 -4.09 15.87 -9.08
N PHE A 678 -4.32 17.18 -9.16
CA PHE A 678 -5.65 17.78 -9.19
C PHE A 678 -5.64 19.02 -10.09
N GLN A 679 -6.81 19.32 -10.67
CA GLN A 679 -6.97 20.44 -11.61
C GLN A 679 -7.80 21.55 -10.99
N ILE A 680 -7.22 22.73 -10.89
CA ILE A 680 -7.94 23.95 -10.54
C ILE A 680 -8.30 24.63 -11.85
N GLY A 681 -9.56 24.54 -12.26
CA GLY A 681 -9.98 25.20 -13.48
C GLY A 681 -11.47 25.18 -13.80
N THR A 682 -11.81 25.88 -14.89
CA THR A 682 -13.21 26.15 -15.29
C THR A 682 -13.85 25.08 -16.18
N SER A 683 -13.09 24.08 -16.66
CA SER A 683 -13.60 23.02 -17.53
C SER A 683 -14.25 21.86 -16.76
N SER A 684 -15.35 21.32 -17.32
CA SER A 684 -16.06 20.13 -16.82
C SER A 684 -15.10 18.97 -16.50
N PRO A 685 -15.32 18.21 -15.40
CA PRO A 685 -14.37 17.22 -14.90
C PRO A 685 -14.01 16.14 -15.93
N THR A 686 -12.70 15.99 -16.11
CA THR A 686 -12.06 14.74 -16.56
C THR A 686 -12.14 13.73 -15.40
N PRO A 687 -12.21 12.41 -15.64
CA PRO A 687 -12.26 11.41 -14.56
C PRO A 687 -11.11 11.52 -13.54
N ALA A 688 -11.36 10.95 -12.36
CA ALA A 688 -10.58 11.03 -11.12
C ALA A 688 -9.06 10.78 -11.28
N PRO A 689 -8.22 11.30 -10.35
CA PRO A 689 -6.77 11.09 -10.38
C PRO A 689 -6.40 9.61 -10.49
N THR A 690 -5.71 9.27 -11.57
CA THR A 690 -5.21 7.91 -11.81
C THR A 690 -3.86 7.77 -11.10
N GLY A 691 -3.88 7.39 -9.82
CA GLY A 691 -2.66 7.15 -9.03
C GLY A 691 -1.79 6.08 -9.70
N ARG A 692 -0.73 6.51 -10.38
CA ARG A 692 0.04 5.67 -11.29
C ARG A 692 1.37 5.29 -10.64
N THR A 693 1.35 4.26 -9.79
CA THR A 693 2.59 3.67 -9.25
C THR A 693 3.51 3.29 -10.41
N THR A 694 4.68 3.95 -10.52
CA THR A 694 5.65 3.71 -11.59
C THR A 694 6.81 2.88 -11.07
N THR A 695 6.59 1.56 -10.93
CA THR A 695 7.58 0.60 -10.42
C THR A 695 8.89 0.65 -11.21
N ARG A 696 9.87 1.39 -10.72
CA ARG A 696 11.16 1.61 -11.38
C ARG A 696 12.11 0.45 -11.10
N THR A 697 11.98 -0.63 -11.87
CA THR A 697 12.90 -1.77 -11.80
C THR A 697 14.32 -1.38 -12.23
N GLU A 698 15.21 -1.13 -11.26
CA GLU A 698 16.65 -0.98 -11.52
C GLU A 698 17.50 -1.96 -10.71
N ALA A 699 18.22 -2.82 -11.44
CA ALA A 699 19.44 -3.46 -10.98
C ALA A 699 20.53 -3.23 -12.06
N PRO A 700 21.72 -2.71 -11.71
CA PRO A 700 22.69 -2.22 -12.69
C PRO A 700 23.37 -3.36 -13.46
N THR A 701 22.90 -3.64 -14.68
CA THR A 701 23.43 -4.76 -15.48
C THR A 701 24.87 -4.50 -15.94
N SER A 702 25.83 -5.24 -15.39
CA SER A 702 27.24 -5.09 -15.76
C SER A 702 27.51 -5.57 -17.21
N ARG A 703 28.16 -4.70 -17.99
CA ARG A 703 28.26 -4.82 -19.46
C ARG A 703 29.31 -5.84 -19.92
N THR A 704 28.98 -7.12 -19.86
CA THR A 704 29.88 -8.20 -20.31
C THR A 704 29.94 -8.32 -21.85
N THR A 705 31.15 -8.42 -22.40
CA THR A 705 31.39 -8.50 -23.86
C THR A 705 31.05 -9.86 -24.46
N SER A 706 30.44 -9.87 -25.65
CA SER A 706 30.03 -11.07 -26.36
C SER A 706 31.15 -11.73 -27.17
N THR A 707 31.23 -13.06 -27.12
CA THR A 707 32.08 -13.91 -27.97
C THR A 707 31.31 -15.19 -28.39
N PRO A 708 31.71 -15.92 -29.47
CA PRO A 708 30.70 -16.48 -30.38
C PRO A 708 30.20 -17.91 -30.10
N LYS A 709 28.96 -18.14 -30.50
CA LYS A 709 28.23 -19.41 -30.51
C LYS A 709 28.91 -20.51 -31.35
N PRO A 710 29.13 -21.74 -30.83
CA PRO A 710 29.65 -22.86 -31.61
C PRO A 710 28.61 -23.46 -32.59
N PRO A 711 29.04 -24.09 -33.70
CA PRO A 711 28.15 -24.51 -34.78
C PRO A 711 27.48 -25.89 -34.57
N THR A 712 26.22 -25.99 -34.98
CA THR A 712 25.41 -27.23 -34.94
C THR A 712 25.93 -28.31 -35.91
N PRO A 713 26.08 -29.58 -35.50
CA PRO A 713 26.59 -30.64 -36.38
C PRO A 713 25.56 -31.15 -37.40
N THR A 714 25.93 -31.11 -38.68
CA THR A 714 25.11 -31.62 -39.79
C THR A 714 25.18 -33.15 -39.91
N LYS A 715 24.04 -33.85 -39.74
CA LYS A 715 23.97 -35.32 -39.91
C LYS A 715 24.01 -35.73 -41.39
N GLY A 716 25.15 -36.31 -41.81
CA GLY A 716 25.36 -36.85 -43.15
C GLY A 716 24.54 -38.11 -43.48
N LYS A 717 24.30 -38.36 -44.77
CA LYS A 717 23.49 -39.49 -45.27
C LYS A 717 24.30 -40.80 -45.35
N GLY A 718 24.03 -41.76 -44.47
CA GLY A 718 24.54 -43.13 -44.57
C GLY A 718 23.52 -44.11 -45.18
N LYS A 719 23.87 -44.80 -46.28
CA LYS A 719 23.03 -45.87 -46.87
C LYS A 719 23.49 -47.25 -46.39
N GLY A 720 22.67 -47.95 -45.61
CA GLY A 720 22.86 -49.36 -45.26
C GLY A 720 21.68 -50.23 -45.71
N LYS A 721 21.91 -51.29 -46.49
CA LYS A 721 20.88 -52.28 -46.87
C LYS A 721 21.03 -53.55 -46.02
N GLY A 722 20.01 -53.89 -45.24
CA GLY A 722 19.89 -55.19 -44.58
C GLY A 722 18.50 -55.80 -44.82
N LYS A 723 18.42 -57.06 -45.26
CA LYS A 723 17.15 -57.80 -45.40
C LYS A 723 16.98 -58.77 -44.23
N GLY A 724 15.91 -58.63 -43.46
CA GLY A 724 15.43 -59.61 -42.49
C GLY A 724 13.96 -59.95 -42.75
N LYS A 725 13.55 -61.21 -42.52
CA LYS A 725 12.18 -61.70 -42.77
C LYS A 725 11.47 -62.12 -41.47
N GLY A 726 10.18 -61.83 -41.41
CA GLY A 726 9.19 -62.72 -40.77
C GLY A 726 8.77 -62.37 -39.33
N GLY A 727 7.64 -62.96 -38.91
CA GLY A 727 7.13 -62.86 -37.54
C GLY A 727 5.72 -62.24 -37.42
N LYS A 728 4.66 -63.02 -37.71
CA LYS A 728 3.31 -62.74 -37.16
C LYS A 728 3.26 -63.31 -35.73
N GLY A 729 2.71 -62.58 -34.76
CA GLY A 729 2.66 -63.06 -33.36
C GLY A 729 1.62 -62.35 -32.48
N THR A 730 0.33 -62.69 -32.62
CA THR A 730 -0.75 -62.17 -31.76
C THR A 730 -0.79 -62.90 -30.41
N GLY A 731 -0.05 -62.40 -29.41
CA GLY A 731 0.12 -63.02 -28.09
C GLY A 731 -1.00 -62.75 -27.06
N ARG A 732 -2.13 -63.46 -27.16
CA ARG A 732 -3.28 -63.32 -26.24
C ARG A 732 -3.08 -64.02 -24.88
N TRP A 733 -2.54 -63.33 -23.88
CA TRP A 733 -2.34 -63.90 -22.54
C TRP A 733 -3.52 -63.71 -21.59
N ARG A 734 -4.06 -64.83 -21.07
CA ARG A 734 -4.92 -64.88 -19.88
C ARG A 734 -4.06 -65.15 -18.64
N LYS A 735 -4.23 -64.40 -17.56
CA LYS A 735 -3.85 -64.84 -16.20
C LYS A 735 -5.09 -64.89 -15.30
N ARG A 736 -5.41 -66.08 -14.79
CA ARG A 736 -6.28 -66.27 -13.60
C ARG A 736 -5.35 -66.36 -12.39
N GLY A 737 -5.52 -65.49 -11.39
CA GLY A 737 -4.60 -65.39 -10.24
C GLY A 737 -5.34 -65.15 -8.92
N LYS A 738 -5.88 -66.23 -8.33
CA LYS A 738 -6.61 -66.30 -7.06
C LYS A 738 -6.18 -65.26 -6.00
N GLY A 739 -7.07 -64.33 -5.64
CA GLY A 739 -6.89 -63.50 -4.45
C GLY A 739 -6.97 -64.33 -3.16
N ARG A 740 -6.05 -64.12 -2.23
CA ARG A 740 -6.09 -64.63 -0.85
C ARG A 740 -6.24 -63.45 0.12
N ARG A 741 -7.38 -63.36 0.82
CA ARG A 741 -7.51 -62.50 1.99
C ARG A 741 -6.55 -62.97 3.09
N MET A 742 -5.74 -62.08 3.64
CA MET A 742 -5.05 -62.28 4.92
C MET A 742 -5.52 -61.21 5.91
N SER A 743 -6.22 -61.61 6.96
CA SER A 743 -6.71 -60.72 8.01
C SER A 743 -5.63 -60.48 9.07
N LYS A 744 -4.86 -59.38 8.95
CA LYS A 744 -3.98 -58.91 10.03
C LYS A 744 -4.84 -58.39 11.20
N LYS A 745 -5.09 -59.25 12.21
CA LYS A 745 -5.57 -58.80 13.53
C LYS A 745 -4.45 -57.97 14.20
N LYS A 746 -4.51 -56.63 14.13
CA LYS A 746 -3.76 -55.78 15.06
C LYS A 746 -4.27 -56.09 16.48
N LYS A 747 -3.41 -56.61 17.36
CA LYS A 747 -3.65 -56.63 18.81
C LYS A 747 -3.13 -55.32 19.38
N ALA A 748 -4.01 -54.48 19.91
CA ALA A 748 -3.57 -53.38 20.75
C ALA A 748 -2.91 -53.95 22.03
N LYS A 749 -1.70 -53.51 22.35
CA LYS A 749 -1.15 -53.57 23.71
C LYS A 749 -1.37 -52.17 24.30
N GLY A 750 -2.19 -52.05 25.34
CA GLY A 750 -2.26 -50.80 26.10
C GLY A 750 -1.02 -50.66 26.96
N TYR A 751 -0.28 -49.56 26.82
CA TYR A 751 0.71 -49.14 27.81
C TYR A 751 0.02 -48.30 28.88
N VAL A 752 0.33 -48.59 30.15
CA VAL A 752 -0.15 -47.83 31.30
C VAL A 752 0.91 -46.81 31.66
N SER A 753 0.69 -45.54 31.30
CA SER A 753 1.52 -44.44 31.77
C SER A 753 1.38 -44.27 33.29
N LYS A 754 2.52 -44.25 34.00
CA LYS A 754 2.55 -43.91 35.43
C LYS A 754 2.72 -42.40 35.55
N GLY A 755 1.68 -41.71 35.99
CA GLY A 755 1.75 -40.26 36.23
C GLY A 755 2.76 -39.92 37.32
N TYR A 756 3.68 -39.00 37.02
CA TYR A 756 4.52 -38.35 38.04
C TYR A 756 3.73 -37.23 38.72
N VAL A 757 3.80 -37.17 40.06
CA VAL A 757 3.12 -36.16 40.86
C VAL A 757 4.08 -35.01 41.15
N SER A 758 3.89 -33.88 40.47
CA SER A 758 4.60 -32.64 40.77
C SER A 758 4.16 -32.07 42.13
N LYS A 759 5.13 -31.80 43.01
CA LYS A 759 4.87 -31.21 44.34
C LYS A 759 4.87 -29.69 44.25
N GLY A 760 3.69 -29.09 44.22
CA GLY A 760 3.55 -27.62 44.30
C GLY A 760 4.06 -27.06 45.63
N TYR A 761 4.93 -26.04 45.57
CA TYR A 761 5.38 -25.29 46.75
C TYR A 761 4.36 -24.21 47.15
N VAL A 762 3.88 -24.26 48.39
CA VAL A 762 2.91 -23.27 48.91
C VAL A 762 3.62 -22.08 49.54
N VAL A 763 3.64 -20.94 48.85
CA VAL A 763 4.17 -19.68 49.38
C VAL A 763 3.22 -19.10 50.43
N ARG A 764 3.59 -19.21 51.71
CA ARG A 764 2.89 -18.57 52.83
C ARG A 764 3.20 -17.07 52.89
N LYS A 765 2.30 -16.21 52.38
CA LYS A 765 2.24 -14.80 52.82
C LYS A 765 1.53 -14.72 54.17
N GLY A 766 2.27 -14.37 55.22
CA GLY A 766 1.72 -14.03 56.54
C GLY A 766 1.60 -12.52 56.71
N GLY A 767 0.43 -12.02 57.09
CA GLY A 767 0.19 -10.61 57.40
C GLY A 767 -1.02 -10.46 58.32
N LYS A 768 -0.81 -9.89 59.52
CA LYS A 768 -1.88 -9.58 60.49
C LYS A 768 -1.93 -8.07 60.71
N GLY A 769 -3.15 -7.53 60.87
CA GLY A 769 -3.40 -6.11 61.12
C GLY A 769 -4.30 -5.51 60.04
N GLY A 770 -5.56 -5.16 60.28
CA GLY A 770 -6.35 -5.35 61.49
C GLY A 770 -6.74 -4.04 62.19
N MET A 771 -7.60 -3.25 61.55
CA MET A 771 -8.27 -2.13 62.20
C MET A 771 -9.70 -1.96 61.65
N SER A 772 -10.64 -1.61 62.51
CA SER A 772 -12.06 -1.47 62.19
C SER A 772 -12.54 -0.08 62.58
N LYS A 773 -13.31 0.57 61.69
CA LYS A 773 -14.51 1.34 62.04
C LYS A 773 -15.32 1.75 60.82
N LYS A 774 -16.65 1.65 60.95
CA LYS A 774 -17.62 2.34 60.11
C LYS A 774 -17.67 3.83 60.48
N LYS A 775 -17.82 4.73 59.51
CA LYS A 775 -18.95 5.68 59.45
C LYS A 775 -19.01 6.44 58.12
N LYS A 776 -20.20 6.94 57.80
CA LYS A 776 -20.42 7.92 56.72
C LYS A 776 -19.87 9.30 57.15
N ALA A 777 -19.34 10.04 56.19
CA ALA A 777 -19.89 11.33 55.79
C ALA A 777 -20.04 11.25 54.26
#